data_AF-A0A7K3RM36-F1
#
_entry.id   AF-A0A7K3RM36-F1
#
_cell.length_a   1.000
_cell.length_b   1.000
_cell.length_c   1.000
_cell.angle_alpha   90.00
_cell.angle_beta   90.00
_cell.angle_gamma   90.00
#
_symmetry.space_group_name_H-M   'P 1'
#
loop_
_entity.id
_entity.type
_entity.pdbx_description
1 polymer ?
#
loop_
_entity_poly.entity_id
_entity_poly.type
_entity_poly.pdbx_seq_one_letter_code
_entity_poly.pdbx_strand_id
1 'polypeptide(L)'
;MWQSSPPGSIYDYIRVASFSIGPDGLIEQWSSRAAGLFGMSSTEAIGRDPVEAFMPAELRSGGHRRVGEILDGKEWTGLVPFRMPGEGGAHGVAEVYVMPSLTGRGERAALCIVVDVRALRSIETDLAASQAIFGQSPFGFVLFGMDFAVVRANQRFATVFGGAADDHRGRTVEDYLPRAEADRLSATLKRVLETGESVTDLQLVGTTPGGTERRHWSMNLYRVHSGAGRPVGIAGLATDVTRRHIAAREAASARRNLALLNEASARIGNSLDLETTARELLDVAVPGFCDLATVDLYQGLLTGEEAAPGSWGPAHREPAGGSAELRRVAHASAVSDALPPAVAGSGTPGPDDLPPALGSVHRFPFGSPCAMALRSGRVEDVPGDEMGFVQSTLAVPMVAHDTVVGLVQFSRTKGSEPFGERDRALATELAARAAVCIDNARLYRREHERALILQRSLLPPGDPEAAGLDIACRYLPGNTATEVGGDWFDVIELPGHRTALVVGDVMGRGLRAAVAMGELRTAVRTLALLDLEPAEVLSALDEVARGLGSPGGGERSEGLGGSGGAQWPSRAAQKSREADLSEVYLATCVYAVYDPVTRRCTFANAGHLPPAVVEPGRPARLIDVPPGMPLGVGGEPFEEVEVEFAENALLTLYTDGLVESRDQPLDEGLDALRAVLTGPQMELEDACDHVLSTLDTRHGEDDIALLMARIQGLPGEAVGDWTLPREPRSVGRARELARTQLVAWDLDDLVDTTELLVSELVTNALRYGEGEIRLRLLRDRTLVCEVWDAGLVQPRRRRARDTDEGGRGLQLVGLLSAAWGSRRTPRGKTVWFELALPDGAPAAELSVEQLLSMY
;
A
#
# COMPACT_ATOMS: atom_id res chain seq x y z
N MET A 1 -11.48 -21.89 93.58
CA MET A 1 -12.38 -22.54 92.60
C MET A 1 -11.48 -23.42 91.74
N TRP A 2 -11.64 -24.75 91.79
CA TRP A 2 -10.87 -25.65 90.91
C TRP A 2 -11.34 -25.40 89.48
N GLN A 3 -10.52 -24.77 88.64
CA GLN A 3 -10.83 -24.54 87.22
C GLN A 3 -10.09 -25.58 86.38
N SER A 4 -10.81 -26.26 85.50
CA SER A 4 -10.22 -27.14 84.49
C SER A 4 -9.58 -26.29 83.39
N SER A 5 -8.33 -26.57 83.04
CA SER A 5 -7.72 -26.00 81.82
C SER A 5 -8.59 -26.35 80.61
N PRO A 6 -8.77 -25.42 79.64
CA PRO A 6 -9.50 -25.73 78.40
C PRO A 6 -8.82 -26.88 77.64
N PRO A 7 -9.58 -27.76 76.96
CA PRO A 7 -9.00 -28.76 76.08
C PRO A 7 -8.13 -28.09 75.00
N GLY A 8 -6.90 -28.56 74.82
CA GLY A 8 -5.88 -27.92 73.99
C GLY A 8 -4.92 -27.01 74.76
N SER A 9 -4.83 -27.16 76.08
CA SER A 9 -3.82 -26.49 76.91
C SER A 9 -2.42 -26.97 76.57
N ILE A 10 -1.39 -26.15 76.82
CA ILE A 10 0.02 -26.55 76.61
C ILE A 10 0.36 -27.86 77.33
N TYR A 11 -0.32 -28.16 78.44
CA TYR A 11 -0.17 -29.38 79.22
C TYR A 11 -0.75 -30.64 78.54
N ASP A 12 -1.69 -30.50 77.59
CA ASP A 12 -2.18 -31.60 76.75
C ASP A 12 -1.13 -32.01 75.71
N TYR A 13 -0.32 -31.04 75.26
CA TYR A 13 0.73 -31.25 74.27
C TYR A 13 2.06 -31.72 74.86
N ILE A 14 2.46 -31.22 76.05
CA ILE A 14 3.77 -31.51 76.68
C ILE A 14 3.85 -32.91 77.32
N ARG A 15 2.73 -33.63 77.49
CA ARG A 15 2.65 -35.03 78.00
C ARG A 15 3.65 -35.35 79.12
N VAL A 16 3.52 -34.69 80.26
CA VAL A 16 4.37 -34.90 81.44
C VAL A 16 4.16 -36.29 82.05
N ALA A 17 5.25 -37.05 82.21
CA ALA A 17 5.30 -38.34 82.90
C ALA A 17 5.99 -38.19 84.27
N SER A 18 5.72 -39.11 85.20
CA SER A 18 6.42 -39.14 86.49
C SER A 18 6.70 -40.56 87.00
N PHE A 19 7.76 -40.69 87.79
CA PHE A 19 8.10 -41.89 88.55
C PHE A 19 8.83 -41.52 89.85
N SER A 20 8.91 -42.41 90.83
CA SER A 20 9.68 -42.19 92.06
C SER A 20 10.74 -43.27 92.27
N ILE A 21 11.83 -42.90 92.93
CA ILE A 21 12.95 -43.76 93.32
C ILE A 21 12.95 -43.86 94.84
N GLY A 22 12.96 -45.08 95.38
CA GLY A 22 13.03 -45.38 96.80
C GLY A 22 14.44 -45.23 97.39
N PRO A 23 14.59 -45.44 98.71
CA PRO A 23 15.88 -45.32 99.42
C PRO A 23 16.92 -46.35 98.99
N ASP A 24 16.47 -47.47 98.43
CA ASP A 24 17.29 -48.54 97.87
C ASP A 24 17.76 -48.25 96.43
N GLY A 25 17.37 -47.10 95.86
CA GLY A 25 17.68 -46.72 94.49
C GLY A 25 16.79 -47.39 93.43
N LEU A 26 15.76 -48.14 93.84
CA LEU A 26 14.84 -48.82 92.94
C LEU A 26 13.58 -47.98 92.67
N ILE A 27 12.91 -48.21 91.54
CA ILE A 27 11.67 -47.53 91.20
C ILE A 27 10.53 -48.00 92.13
N GLU A 28 9.89 -47.08 92.86
CA GLU A 28 8.74 -47.39 93.72
C GLU A 28 7.39 -47.09 93.07
N GLN A 29 7.31 -46.00 92.30
CA GLN A 29 6.09 -45.59 91.61
C GLN A 29 6.35 -45.30 90.14
N TRP A 30 5.38 -45.65 89.30
CA TRP A 30 5.47 -45.46 87.86
C TRP A 30 4.12 -45.02 87.31
N SER A 31 4.05 -43.80 86.75
CA SER A 31 2.80 -43.27 86.19
C SER A 31 2.39 -43.98 84.89
N SER A 32 1.10 -43.96 84.56
CA SER A 32 0.60 -44.47 83.27
C SER A 32 1.21 -43.75 82.07
N ARG A 33 1.56 -42.46 82.22
CA ARG A 33 2.26 -41.68 81.20
C ARG A 33 3.74 -42.09 81.07
N ALA A 34 4.41 -42.46 82.16
CA ALA A 34 5.75 -43.04 82.11
C ALA A 34 5.74 -44.38 81.38
N ALA A 35 4.68 -45.19 81.56
CA ALA A 35 4.52 -46.43 80.81
C ALA A 35 4.37 -46.21 79.30
N GLY A 36 3.62 -45.18 78.89
CA GLY A 36 3.52 -44.79 77.48
C GLY A 36 4.82 -44.21 76.90
N LEU A 37 5.56 -43.41 77.69
CA LEU A 37 6.77 -42.74 77.23
C LEU A 37 7.96 -43.70 77.07
N PHE A 38 8.20 -44.55 78.06
CA PHE A 38 9.33 -45.48 78.07
C PHE A 38 8.97 -46.88 77.55
N GLY A 39 7.69 -47.15 77.29
CA GLY A 39 7.21 -48.45 76.81
C GLY A 39 7.28 -49.60 77.82
N MET A 40 7.47 -49.28 79.10
CA MET A 40 7.57 -50.26 80.18
C MET A 40 6.37 -50.11 81.11
N SER A 41 5.62 -51.19 81.32
CA SER A 41 4.47 -51.18 82.23
C SER A 41 4.91 -50.93 83.68
N SER A 42 4.00 -50.43 84.53
CA SER A 42 4.31 -50.23 85.96
C SER A 42 4.72 -51.52 86.66
N THR A 43 4.17 -52.67 86.25
CA THR A 43 4.52 -54.01 86.76
C THR A 43 5.93 -54.45 86.38
N GLU A 44 6.48 -53.94 85.29
CA GLU A 44 7.85 -54.24 84.85
C GLU A 44 8.87 -53.24 85.39
N ALA A 45 8.45 -52.01 85.67
CA ALA A 45 9.32 -50.93 86.11
C ALA A 45 9.55 -50.93 87.64
N ILE A 46 8.51 -51.21 88.43
CA ILE A 46 8.60 -51.17 89.90
C ILE A 46 9.56 -52.25 90.40
N GLY A 47 10.48 -51.87 91.30
CA GLY A 47 11.52 -52.74 91.85
C GLY A 47 12.74 -52.93 90.93
N ARG A 48 12.80 -52.25 89.78
CA ARG A 48 14.00 -52.22 88.93
C ARG A 48 14.83 -50.97 89.18
N ASP A 49 16.12 -51.10 88.88
CA ASP A 49 17.02 -49.96 88.80
C ASP A 49 16.62 -49.06 87.60
N PRO A 50 16.34 -47.76 87.80
CA PRO A 50 15.94 -46.85 86.72
C PRO A 50 16.99 -46.72 85.62
N VAL A 51 18.28 -46.82 85.96
CA VAL A 51 19.41 -46.75 85.03
C VAL A 51 19.45 -47.99 84.14
N GLU A 52 19.17 -49.16 84.69
CA GLU A 52 19.08 -50.38 83.89
C GLU A 52 17.79 -50.45 83.06
N ALA A 53 16.68 -49.93 83.61
CA ALA A 53 15.35 -50.04 83.06
C ALA A 53 15.19 -49.33 81.71
N PHE A 54 15.68 -48.10 81.58
CA PHE A 54 15.45 -47.31 80.36
C PHE A 54 16.68 -46.63 79.75
N MET A 55 17.84 -46.58 80.44
CA MET A 55 19.05 -45.96 79.86
C MET A 55 19.85 -46.93 78.96
N PRO A 56 20.47 -46.43 77.86
CA PRO A 56 21.41 -47.19 77.03
C PRO A 56 22.61 -47.72 77.81
N ALA A 57 23.14 -48.89 77.42
CA ALA A 57 24.18 -49.61 78.18
C ALA A 57 25.46 -48.77 78.35
N GLU A 58 25.78 -47.95 77.37
CA GLU A 58 26.98 -47.11 77.28
C GLU A 58 26.97 -45.97 78.31
N LEU A 59 25.78 -45.58 78.80
CA LEU A 59 25.58 -44.44 79.69
C LEU A 59 25.21 -44.84 81.12
N ARG A 60 25.10 -46.14 81.40
CA ARG A 60 24.71 -46.66 82.72
C ARG A 60 25.71 -46.28 83.82
N SER A 61 27.01 -46.26 83.53
CA SER A 61 28.03 -45.89 84.53
C SER A 61 27.87 -44.44 85.04
N GLY A 62 27.49 -43.52 84.16
CA GLY A 62 27.14 -42.15 84.51
C GLY A 62 25.79 -42.05 85.22
N GLY A 63 24.79 -42.82 84.79
CA GLY A 63 23.47 -42.88 85.40
C GLY A 63 23.50 -43.31 86.87
N HIS A 64 24.19 -44.41 87.20
CA HIS A 64 24.27 -44.90 88.59
C HIS A 64 24.96 -43.90 89.52
N ARG A 65 25.99 -43.19 89.04
CA ARG A 65 26.65 -42.12 89.80
C ARG A 65 25.67 -41.00 90.13
N ARG A 66 24.81 -40.62 89.18
CA ARG A 66 23.81 -39.56 89.37
C ARG A 66 22.70 -39.99 90.32
N VAL A 67 22.22 -41.23 90.25
CA VAL A 67 21.23 -41.76 91.21
C VAL A 67 21.78 -41.71 92.64
N GLY A 68 23.07 -42.02 92.84
CA GLY A 68 23.73 -41.85 94.14
C GLY A 68 23.73 -40.38 94.62
N GLU A 69 24.11 -39.43 93.76
CA GLU A 69 24.08 -37.99 94.10
C GLU A 69 22.67 -37.46 94.42
N ILE A 70 21.64 -38.00 93.76
CA ILE A 70 20.24 -37.69 94.00
C ILE A 70 19.80 -38.17 95.39
N LEU A 71 20.16 -39.40 95.75
CA LEU A 71 19.87 -39.97 97.09
C LEU A 71 20.68 -39.27 98.20
N ASP A 72 21.78 -38.59 97.87
CA ASP A 72 22.49 -37.66 98.75
C ASP A 72 21.77 -36.30 98.92
N GLY A 73 20.56 -36.15 98.35
CA GLY A 73 19.66 -35.02 98.55
C GLY A 73 19.91 -33.83 97.63
N LYS A 74 20.57 -34.03 96.49
CA LYS A 74 20.79 -32.97 95.50
C LYS A 74 19.67 -32.99 94.46
N GLU A 75 19.06 -31.83 94.24
CA GLU A 75 18.18 -31.61 93.08
C GLU A 75 19.00 -31.70 91.80
N TRP A 76 18.42 -32.35 90.78
CA TRP A 76 19.07 -32.50 89.48
C TRP A 76 18.06 -32.34 88.36
N THR A 77 18.44 -31.57 87.34
CA THR A 77 17.69 -31.47 86.09
C THR A 77 18.66 -31.74 84.95
N GLY A 78 18.26 -32.59 84.00
CA GLY A 78 19.08 -32.83 82.83
C GLY A 78 18.45 -33.74 81.79
N LEU A 79 19.11 -33.79 80.65
CA LEU A 79 18.69 -34.59 79.50
C LEU A 79 19.17 -36.02 79.66
N VAL A 80 18.24 -36.97 79.65
CA VAL A 80 18.50 -38.40 79.72
C VAL A 80 18.08 -39.05 78.41
N PRO A 81 19.01 -39.67 77.67
CA PRO A 81 18.63 -40.52 76.56
C PRO A 81 18.01 -41.82 77.09
N PHE A 82 16.90 -42.23 76.48
CA PHE A 82 16.20 -43.46 76.83
C PHE A 82 15.96 -44.33 75.60
N ARG A 83 15.80 -45.63 75.82
CA ARG A 83 15.48 -46.59 74.75
C ARG A 83 14.00 -46.52 74.42
N MET A 84 13.68 -46.35 73.13
CA MET A 84 12.29 -46.38 72.67
C MET A 84 11.76 -47.81 72.51
N PRO A 85 10.47 -48.06 72.82
CA PRO A 85 9.82 -49.31 72.51
C PRO A 85 9.54 -49.46 71.01
N GLY A 86 9.80 -50.64 70.43
CA GLY A 86 9.32 -51.04 69.10
C GLY A 86 10.12 -50.58 67.87
N GLU A 87 11.08 -49.66 68.00
CA GLU A 87 11.97 -49.25 66.91
C GLU A 87 13.42 -49.68 67.22
N GLY A 88 13.94 -50.64 66.44
CA GLY A 88 15.24 -51.25 66.66
C GLY A 88 16.39 -50.25 66.77
N GLY A 89 16.74 -49.87 68.00
CA GLY A 89 17.90 -49.04 68.34
C GLY A 89 17.68 -47.53 68.34
N ALA A 90 16.46 -47.02 68.18
CA ALA A 90 16.21 -45.57 68.25
C ALA A 90 16.23 -45.07 69.72
N HIS A 91 17.01 -44.02 69.98
CA HIS A 91 17.12 -43.40 71.30
C HIS A 91 16.33 -42.07 71.33
N GLY A 92 15.41 -41.93 72.28
CA GLY A 92 14.74 -40.66 72.59
C GLY A 92 15.54 -39.87 73.62
N VAL A 93 15.31 -38.56 73.73
CA VAL A 93 15.87 -37.72 74.80
C VAL A 93 14.72 -37.15 75.62
N ALA A 94 14.73 -37.40 76.92
CA ALA A 94 13.78 -36.84 77.86
C ALA A 94 14.49 -35.87 78.82
N GLU A 95 13.85 -34.76 79.16
CA GLU A 95 14.32 -33.92 80.26
C GLU A 95 13.73 -34.44 81.56
N VAL A 96 14.60 -34.82 82.49
CA VAL A 96 14.21 -35.38 83.79
C VAL A 96 14.54 -34.39 84.88
N TYR A 97 13.51 -33.98 85.61
CA TYR A 97 13.58 -33.16 86.81
C TYR A 97 13.47 -34.07 88.02
N VAL A 98 14.56 -34.21 88.76
CA VAL A 98 14.64 -35.05 89.94
C VAL A 98 14.64 -34.19 91.18
N MET A 99 13.60 -34.38 91.98
CA MET A 99 13.35 -33.67 93.23
C MET A 99 13.55 -34.66 94.39
N PRO A 100 14.54 -34.44 95.28
CA PRO A 100 14.70 -35.24 96.48
C PRO A 100 13.44 -35.18 97.34
N SER A 101 13.09 -36.30 97.95
CA SER A 101 11.93 -36.45 98.82
C SER A 101 12.30 -37.31 100.02
N LEU A 102 11.40 -37.38 100.99
CA LEU A 102 11.52 -38.27 102.14
C LEU A 102 10.34 -39.25 102.13
N THR A 103 10.60 -40.53 102.36
CA THR A 103 9.54 -41.51 102.57
C THR A 103 8.79 -41.20 103.87
N GLY A 104 7.62 -41.82 104.09
CA GLY A 104 6.87 -41.67 105.34
C GLY A 104 7.63 -42.10 106.61
N ARG A 105 8.80 -42.72 106.48
CA ARG A 105 9.72 -43.12 107.56
C ARG A 105 10.95 -42.21 107.72
N GLY A 106 11.06 -41.15 106.92
CA GLY A 106 12.17 -40.19 106.97
C GLY A 106 13.42 -40.63 106.20
N GLU A 107 13.32 -41.65 105.35
CA GLU A 107 14.42 -42.11 104.49
C GLU A 107 14.45 -41.32 103.18
N ARG A 108 15.63 -41.14 102.58
CA ARG A 108 15.78 -40.33 101.35
C ARG A 108 15.24 -41.08 100.13
N ALA A 109 14.41 -40.42 99.35
CA ALA A 109 13.81 -40.89 98.11
C ALA A 109 13.88 -39.76 97.06
N ALA A 110 13.39 -39.99 95.85
CA ALA A 110 13.29 -38.94 94.83
C ALA A 110 12.03 -39.06 93.97
N LEU A 111 11.43 -37.92 93.62
CA LEU A 111 10.36 -37.81 92.64
C LEU A 111 10.95 -37.28 91.33
N CYS A 112 10.74 -38.02 90.25
CA CYS A 112 11.22 -37.70 88.92
C CYS A 112 10.04 -37.27 88.04
N ILE A 113 10.08 -36.05 87.52
CA ILE A 113 9.19 -35.57 86.45
C ILE A 113 9.95 -35.66 85.13
N VAL A 114 9.31 -36.24 84.12
CA VAL A 114 9.91 -36.50 82.81
C VAL A 114 9.08 -35.82 81.72
N VAL A 115 9.77 -35.09 80.85
CA VAL A 115 9.17 -34.42 79.68
C VAL A 115 9.83 -34.91 78.40
N ASP A 116 9.06 -35.28 77.38
CA ASP A 116 9.59 -35.62 76.06
C ASP A 116 10.02 -34.35 75.33
N VAL A 117 11.33 -34.20 75.11
CA VAL A 117 11.91 -33.02 74.47
C VAL A 117 11.51 -32.92 72.99
N ARG A 118 11.11 -34.02 72.34
CA ARG A 118 10.64 -34.00 70.95
C ARG A 118 9.26 -33.38 70.81
N ALA A 119 8.37 -33.63 71.76
CA ALA A 119 7.06 -32.98 71.79
C ALA A 119 7.23 -31.46 71.99
N LEU A 120 8.16 -31.06 72.87
CA LEU A 120 8.49 -29.65 73.08
C LEU A 120 9.10 -29.01 71.82
N ARG A 121 10.08 -29.68 71.18
CA ARG A 121 10.71 -29.20 69.94
C ARG A 121 9.75 -29.13 68.77
N SER A 122 8.79 -30.05 68.65
CA SER A 122 7.75 -29.97 67.61
C SER A 122 6.89 -28.73 67.80
N ILE A 123 6.47 -28.45 69.03
CA ILE A 123 5.67 -27.24 69.35
C ILE A 123 6.50 -25.97 69.12
N GLU A 124 7.78 -25.98 69.51
CA GLU A 124 8.70 -24.87 69.27
C GLU A 124 8.91 -24.65 67.77
N THR A 125 9.05 -25.73 66.99
CA THR A 125 9.21 -25.66 65.52
C THR A 125 7.93 -25.17 64.86
N ASP A 126 6.75 -25.66 65.26
CA ASP A 126 5.46 -25.23 64.72
C ASP A 126 5.13 -23.79 65.11
N LEU A 127 5.46 -23.38 66.35
CA LEU A 127 5.31 -22.01 66.82
C LEU A 127 6.28 -21.07 66.11
N ALA A 128 7.54 -21.47 65.95
CA ALA A 128 8.55 -20.72 65.19
C ALA A 128 8.15 -20.60 63.72
N ALA A 129 7.65 -21.67 63.10
CA ALA A 129 7.14 -21.65 61.73
C ALA A 129 5.92 -20.72 61.59
N SER A 130 4.96 -20.80 62.52
CA SER A 130 3.79 -19.91 62.56
C SER A 130 4.18 -18.44 62.78
N GLN A 131 5.12 -18.17 63.68
CA GLN A 131 5.66 -16.83 63.93
C GLN A 131 6.46 -16.30 62.73
N ALA A 132 7.23 -17.14 62.05
CA ALA A 132 7.95 -16.77 60.84
C ALA A 132 6.98 -16.44 59.68
N ILE A 133 5.96 -17.29 59.45
CA ILE A 133 4.93 -17.06 58.43
C ILE A 133 4.13 -15.80 58.74
N PHE A 134 3.81 -15.51 60.00
CA PHE A 134 3.07 -14.30 60.35
C PHE A 134 3.95 -13.05 60.29
N GLY A 135 5.16 -13.10 60.88
CA GLY A 135 6.02 -11.94 61.11
C GLY A 135 6.95 -11.56 59.97
N GLN A 136 7.45 -12.53 59.20
CA GLN A 136 8.42 -12.31 58.10
C GLN A 136 7.79 -12.45 56.70
N SER A 137 6.48 -12.64 56.61
CA SER A 137 5.80 -12.78 55.32
C SER A 137 5.85 -11.47 54.51
N PRO A 138 6.10 -11.56 53.19
CA PRO A 138 6.06 -10.40 52.30
C PRO A 138 4.62 -9.85 52.08
N PHE A 139 3.61 -10.56 52.59
CA PHE A 139 2.19 -10.23 52.48
C PHE A 139 1.66 -9.54 53.74
N GLY A 140 0.70 -8.64 53.57
CA GLY A 140 -0.05 -8.07 54.69
C GLY A 140 -0.98 -9.12 55.27
N PHE A 141 -0.75 -9.52 56.51
CA PHE A 141 -1.58 -10.50 57.21
C PHE A 141 -2.42 -9.80 58.27
N VAL A 142 -3.72 -10.10 58.28
CA VAL A 142 -4.69 -9.60 59.25
C VAL A 142 -5.59 -10.74 59.73
N LEU A 143 -5.87 -10.81 61.02
CA LEU A 143 -6.82 -11.73 61.61
C LEU A 143 -8.01 -10.94 62.14
N PHE A 144 -9.19 -11.17 61.57
CA PHE A 144 -10.45 -10.62 62.06
C PHE A 144 -11.08 -11.58 63.06
N GLY A 145 -11.60 -11.04 64.17
CA GLY A 145 -12.38 -11.76 65.16
C GLY A 145 -13.77 -12.12 64.64
N MET A 146 -14.57 -12.76 65.51
CA MET A 146 -15.97 -13.10 65.20
C MET A 146 -16.87 -11.85 65.06
N ASP A 147 -16.44 -10.72 65.58
CA ASP A 147 -17.04 -9.38 65.48
C ASP A 147 -16.53 -8.57 64.28
N PHE A 148 -15.71 -9.18 63.42
CA PHE A 148 -15.02 -8.53 62.29
C PHE A 148 -14.04 -7.41 62.66
N ALA A 149 -13.72 -7.25 63.95
CA ALA A 149 -12.66 -6.37 64.40
C ALA A 149 -11.30 -7.04 64.21
N VAL A 150 -10.25 -6.25 63.94
CA VAL A 150 -8.90 -6.76 63.81
C VAL A 150 -8.40 -7.25 65.18
N VAL A 151 -8.16 -8.55 65.29
CA VAL A 151 -7.56 -9.18 66.48
C VAL A 151 -6.04 -9.11 66.43
N ARG A 152 -5.47 -9.23 65.23
CA ARG A 152 -4.01 -9.23 65.02
C ARG A 152 -3.66 -8.79 63.60
N ALA A 153 -2.60 -8.02 63.43
CA ALA A 153 -2.01 -7.69 62.14
C ALA A 153 -0.50 -7.91 62.17
N ASN A 154 0.14 -8.12 61.02
CA ASN A 154 1.59 -8.23 60.94
C ASN A 154 2.27 -6.90 60.57
N GLN A 155 3.60 -6.85 60.67
CA GLN A 155 4.37 -5.64 60.37
C GLN A 155 4.20 -5.18 58.92
N ARG A 156 3.98 -6.11 57.98
CA ARG A 156 3.75 -5.77 56.57
C ARG A 156 2.44 -5.01 56.37
N PHE A 157 1.36 -5.43 57.03
CA PHE A 157 0.08 -4.71 57.04
C PHE A 157 0.25 -3.30 57.62
N ALA A 158 0.95 -3.18 58.76
CA ALA A 158 1.22 -1.90 59.40
C ALA A 158 2.09 -0.95 58.55
N THR A 159 3.01 -1.49 57.74
CA THR A 159 3.82 -0.68 56.81
C THR A 159 2.96 -0.03 55.72
N VAL A 160 1.88 -0.69 55.28
CA VAL A 160 1.00 -0.19 54.22
C VAL A 160 -0.01 0.84 54.75
N PHE A 161 -0.56 0.60 55.94
CA PHE A 161 -1.61 1.45 56.54
C PHE A 161 -1.10 2.41 57.63
N GLY A 162 0.19 2.36 57.97
CA GLY A 162 0.86 3.23 58.94
C GLY A 162 0.67 2.80 60.40
N GLY A 163 1.68 3.09 61.24
CA GLY A 163 1.68 2.75 62.68
C GLY A 163 2.42 1.45 63.01
N ALA A 164 2.27 0.99 64.25
CA ALA A 164 2.73 -0.32 64.70
C ALA A 164 1.64 -1.39 64.51
N ALA A 165 2.03 -2.66 64.42
CA ALA A 165 1.10 -3.78 64.22
C ALA A 165 -0.02 -3.86 65.28
N ASP A 166 0.27 -3.45 66.53
CA ASP A 166 -0.69 -3.45 67.63
C ASP A 166 -1.69 -2.28 67.57
N ASP A 167 -1.37 -1.17 66.88
CA ASP A 167 -2.24 0.02 66.74
C ASP A 167 -3.52 -0.27 65.93
N HIS A 168 -3.51 -1.37 65.20
CA HIS A 168 -4.60 -1.83 64.36
C HIS A 168 -5.59 -2.72 65.12
N ARG A 169 -5.27 -3.17 66.33
CA ARG A 169 -6.16 -4.04 67.11
C ARG A 169 -7.45 -3.30 67.48
N GLY A 170 -8.59 -3.95 67.26
CA GLY A 170 -9.93 -3.41 67.51
C GLY A 170 -10.50 -2.53 66.39
N ARG A 171 -9.73 -2.22 65.34
CA ARG A 171 -10.23 -1.47 64.17
C ARG A 171 -11.05 -2.36 63.24
N THR A 172 -11.88 -1.74 62.42
CA THR A 172 -12.76 -2.40 61.44
C THR A 172 -12.35 -2.05 60.02
N VAL A 173 -12.92 -2.73 59.02
CA VAL A 173 -12.59 -2.48 57.61
C VAL A 173 -12.97 -1.07 57.13
N GLU A 174 -13.93 -0.43 57.80
CA GLU A 174 -14.35 0.96 57.54
C GLU A 174 -13.25 1.98 57.86
N ASP A 175 -12.32 1.64 58.76
CA ASP A 175 -11.19 2.49 59.13
C ASP A 175 -10.10 2.54 58.04
N TYR A 176 -10.15 1.65 57.05
CA TYR A 176 -9.10 1.46 56.04
C TYR A 176 -9.55 1.67 54.59
N LEU A 177 -10.83 1.49 54.27
CA LEU A 177 -11.34 1.48 52.90
C LEU A 177 -12.47 2.52 52.69
N PRO A 178 -12.65 3.03 51.46
CA PRO A 178 -13.84 3.82 51.11
C PRO A 178 -15.12 3.02 51.37
N ARG A 179 -16.20 3.70 51.77
CA ARG A 179 -17.48 3.07 52.18
C ARG A 179 -17.95 1.94 51.25
N ALA A 180 -17.97 2.17 49.94
CA ALA A 180 -18.42 1.16 48.97
C ALA A 180 -17.57 -0.13 48.99
N GLU A 181 -16.26 -0.02 49.17
CA GLU A 181 -15.36 -1.18 49.24
C GLU A 181 -15.34 -1.81 50.65
N ALA A 182 -15.51 -1.00 51.69
CA ALA A 182 -15.66 -1.47 53.08
C ALA A 182 -16.92 -2.33 53.26
N ASP A 183 -18.05 -1.91 52.68
CA ASP A 183 -19.32 -2.65 52.69
C ASP A 183 -19.18 -3.99 51.95
N ARG A 184 -18.55 -3.97 50.77
CA ARG A 184 -18.28 -5.15 49.96
C ARG A 184 -17.39 -6.17 50.69
N LEU A 185 -16.35 -5.68 51.37
CA LEU A 185 -15.47 -6.53 52.16
C LEU A 185 -16.20 -7.09 53.39
N SER A 186 -16.95 -6.27 54.12
CA SER A 186 -17.73 -6.71 55.29
C SER A 186 -18.74 -7.81 54.95
N ALA A 187 -19.45 -7.67 53.82
CA ALA A 187 -20.35 -8.70 53.32
C ALA A 187 -19.61 -10.00 52.99
N THR A 188 -18.40 -9.89 52.41
CA THR A 188 -17.58 -11.05 52.09
C THR A 188 -17.07 -11.76 53.35
N LEU A 189 -16.65 -11.01 54.38
CA LEU A 189 -16.24 -11.56 55.68
C LEU A 189 -17.38 -12.33 56.34
N LYS A 190 -18.59 -11.76 56.38
CA LYS A 190 -19.79 -12.44 56.89
C LYS A 190 -20.03 -13.77 56.18
N ARG A 191 -20.01 -13.76 54.85
CA ARG A 191 -20.20 -14.97 54.03
C ARG A 191 -19.14 -16.03 54.32
N VAL A 192 -17.86 -15.68 54.40
CA VAL A 192 -16.77 -16.64 54.70
C VAL A 192 -16.94 -17.24 56.10
N LEU A 193 -17.38 -16.45 57.08
CA LEU A 193 -17.61 -16.94 58.44
C LEU A 193 -18.75 -17.98 58.48
N GLU A 194 -19.88 -17.65 57.85
CA GLU A 194 -21.10 -18.47 57.80
C GLU A 194 -20.91 -19.75 56.97
N THR A 195 -20.42 -19.61 55.74
CA THR A 195 -20.28 -20.74 54.79
C THR A 195 -19.03 -21.59 55.06
N GLY A 196 -17.94 -20.96 55.49
CA GLY A 196 -16.63 -21.61 55.60
C GLY A 196 -15.87 -21.72 54.29
N GLU A 197 -16.44 -21.26 53.17
CA GLU A 197 -15.77 -21.25 51.87
C GLU A 197 -14.71 -20.14 51.83
N SER A 198 -13.48 -20.50 51.47
CA SER A 198 -12.40 -19.53 51.29
C SER A 198 -12.61 -18.68 50.04
N VAL A 199 -12.37 -17.38 50.13
CA VAL A 199 -12.40 -16.48 48.97
C VAL A 199 -10.96 -16.14 48.59
N THR A 200 -10.62 -16.38 47.33
CA THR A 200 -9.31 -16.04 46.76
C THR A 200 -9.42 -14.87 45.78
N ASP A 201 -8.35 -14.09 45.69
CA ASP A 201 -8.19 -12.98 44.73
C ASP A 201 -9.29 -11.90 44.78
N LEU A 202 -9.78 -11.57 45.98
CA LEU A 202 -10.70 -10.45 46.15
C LEU A 202 -9.96 -9.14 45.85
N GLN A 203 -10.30 -8.52 44.71
CA GLN A 203 -9.74 -7.25 44.29
C GLN A 203 -10.40 -6.09 45.05
N LEU A 204 -9.59 -5.34 45.80
CA LEU A 204 -9.98 -4.17 46.56
C LEU A 204 -9.22 -2.94 46.05
N VAL A 205 -9.90 -1.80 46.03
CA VAL A 205 -9.33 -0.52 45.61
C VAL A 205 -9.46 0.49 46.73
N GLY A 206 -8.39 1.22 47.03
CA GLY A 206 -8.45 2.26 48.05
C GLY A 206 -7.21 3.14 48.04
N THR A 207 -7.11 4.00 49.05
CA THR A 207 -6.00 4.93 49.24
C THR A 207 -5.33 4.61 50.57
N THR A 208 -4.00 4.70 50.64
CA THR A 208 -3.30 4.59 51.93
C THR A 208 -3.52 5.85 52.76
N PRO A 209 -3.53 5.77 54.10
CA PRO A 209 -3.67 6.95 54.96
C PRO A 209 -2.65 8.04 54.62
N GLY A 210 -3.11 9.27 54.36
CA GLY A 210 -2.28 10.42 53.99
C GLY A 210 -1.83 10.49 52.52
N GLY A 211 -2.21 9.52 51.68
CA GLY A 211 -1.90 9.51 50.24
C GLY A 211 -3.13 9.73 49.36
N THR A 212 -2.94 10.41 48.22
CA THR A 212 -3.96 10.57 47.17
C THR A 212 -3.88 9.49 46.08
N GLU A 213 -2.84 8.66 46.10
CA GLU A 213 -2.60 7.61 45.12
C GLU A 213 -3.53 6.41 45.35
N ARG A 214 -4.28 6.04 44.31
CA ARG A 214 -5.17 4.87 44.33
C ARG A 214 -4.36 3.60 44.19
N ARG A 215 -4.49 2.69 45.15
CA ARG A 215 -3.85 1.37 45.16
C ARG A 215 -4.84 0.25 44.93
N HIS A 216 -4.33 -0.83 44.37
CA HIS A 216 -5.06 -2.06 44.10
C HIS A 216 -4.45 -3.18 44.94
N TRP A 217 -5.30 -3.86 45.72
CA TRP A 217 -4.90 -5.01 46.54
C TRP A 217 -5.67 -6.25 46.12
N SER A 218 -4.99 -7.39 46.09
CA SER A 218 -5.61 -8.70 46.01
C SER A 218 -5.60 -9.32 47.40
N MET A 219 -6.75 -9.74 47.90
CA MET A 219 -6.89 -10.33 49.22
C MET A 219 -7.51 -11.72 49.18
N ASN A 220 -6.91 -12.64 49.94
CA ASN A 220 -7.45 -13.96 50.19
C ASN A 220 -7.99 -14.04 51.63
N LEU A 221 -9.15 -14.66 51.81
CA LEU A 221 -9.86 -14.77 53.08
C LEU A 221 -10.12 -16.24 53.42
N TYR A 222 -9.73 -16.65 54.63
CA TYR A 222 -9.82 -18.03 55.11
C TYR A 222 -10.42 -18.07 56.52
N ARG A 223 -11.32 -19.02 56.80
CA ARG A 223 -11.84 -19.23 58.15
C ARG A 223 -10.83 -19.97 59.03
N VAL A 224 -10.51 -19.39 60.17
CA VAL A 224 -9.55 -19.96 61.15
C VAL A 224 -10.31 -20.72 62.23
N HIS A 225 -9.85 -21.93 62.54
CA HIS A 225 -10.42 -22.79 63.57
C HIS A 225 -9.43 -22.95 64.74
N SER A 226 -9.96 -23.12 65.94
CA SER A 226 -9.21 -23.52 67.14
C SER A 226 -8.77 -24.99 67.06
N GLY A 227 -7.85 -25.41 67.92
CA GLY A 227 -7.44 -26.83 68.04
C GLY A 227 -8.60 -27.79 68.39
N ALA A 228 -9.71 -27.27 68.91
CA ALA A 228 -10.95 -28.02 69.15
C ALA A 228 -11.97 -27.96 67.99
N GLY A 229 -11.58 -27.40 66.83
CA GLY A 229 -12.42 -27.35 65.62
C GLY A 229 -13.46 -26.23 65.58
N ARG A 230 -13.52 -25.32 66.57
CA ARG A 230 -14.46 -24.18 66.57
C ARG A 230 -13.89 -22.98 65.79
N PRO A 231 -14.69 -22.27 64.97
CA PRO A 231 -14.23 -21.07 64.28
C PRO A 231 -13.88 -19.96 65.27
N VAL A 232 -12.72 -19.33 65.07
CA VAL A 232 -12.16 -18.27 65.93
C VAL A 232 -12.17 -16.92 65.22
N GLY A 233 -12.21 -16.92 63.89
CA GLY A 233 -12.17 -15.70 63.09
C GLY A 233 -11.84 -15.96 61.62
N ILE A 234 -11.42 -14.92 60.91
CA ILE A 234 -11.04 -14.96 59.49
C ILE A 234 -9.63 -14.39 59.32
N ALA A 235 -8.74 -15.17 58.71
CA ALA A 235 -7.43 -14.71 58.28
C ALA A 235 -7.54 -14.09 56.88
N GLY A 236 -7.08 -12.85 56.75
CA GLY A 236 -6.90 -12.13 55.50
C GLY A 236 -5.42 -12.03 55.13
N LEU A 237 -5.11 -12.36 53.88
CA LEU A 237 -3.80 -12.20 53.27
C LEU A 237 -3.91 -11.24 52.10
N ALA A 238 -3.36 -10.03 52.23
CA ALA A 238 -3.41 -9.00 51.22
C ALA A 238 -2.04 -8.77 50.57
N THR A 239 -2.04 -8.56 49.25
CA THR A 239 -0.86 -8.18 48.47
C THR A 239 -1.15 -6.96 47.62
N ASP A 240 -0.19 -6.03 47.55
CA ASP A 240 -0.28 -4.85 46.69
C ASP A 240 0.00 -5.26 45.24
N VAL A 241 -1.04 -5.17 44.40
CA VAL A 241 -1.00 -5.49 42.97
C VAL A 241 -1.05 -4.25 42.10
N THR A 242 -0.86 -3.05 42.67
CA THR A 242 -0.95 -1.76 41.95
C THR A 242 -0.03 -1.73 40.73
N ARG A 243 1.25 -2.10 40.89
CA ARG A 243 2.21 -2.17 39.78
C ARG A 243 1.79 -3.17 38.70
N ARG A 244 1.29 -4.34 39.11
CA ARG A 244 0.82 -5.37 38.17
C ARG A 244 -0.42 -4.91 37.41
N HIS A 245 -1.34 -4.22 38.07
CA HIS A 245 -2.55 -3.68 37.46
C HIS A 245 -2.23 -2.56 36.46
N ILE A 246 -1.34 -1.62 36.82
CA ILE A 246 -0.85 -0.58 35.91
C ILE A 246 -0.18 -1.22 34.68
N ALA A 247 0.79 -2.13 34.89
CA ALA A 247 1.47 -2.80 33.79
C ALA A 247 0.51 -3.61 32.89
N ALA A 248 -0.50 -4.27 33.46
CA ALA A 248 -1.51 -4.99 32.69
C ALA A 248 -2.38 -4.05 31.85
N ARG A 249 -2.79 -2.89 32.40
CA ARG A 249 -3.51 -1.86 31.66
C ARG A 249 -2.67 -1.26 30.55
N GLU A 250 -1.39 -0.98 30.82
CA GLU A 250 -0.45 -0.49 29.80
C GLU A 250 -0.25 -1.50 28.67
N ALA A 251 -0.04 -2.78 29.00
CA ALA A 251 0.09 -3.85 28.01
C ALA A 251 -1.19 -4.04 27.19
N ALA A 252 -2.37 -3.92 27.81
CA ALA A 252 -3.64 -3.96 27.10
C ALA A 252 -3.82 -2.75 26.15
N SER A 253 -3.39 -1.56 26.56
CA SER A 253 -3.40 -0.38 25.70
C SER A 253 -2.43 -0.51 24.53
N ALA A 254 -1.19 -0.96 24.78
CA ALA A 254 -0.18 -1.15 23.75
C ALA A 254 -0.62 -2.19 22.70
N ARG A 255 -1.23 -3.30 23.14
CA ARG A 255 -1.80 -4.31 22.23
C ARG A 255 -2.92 -3.75 21.36
N ARG A 256 -3.81 -2.93 21.92
CA ARG A 256 -4.86 -2.25 21.14
C ARG A 256 -4.28 -1.29 20.11
N ASN A 257 -3.27 -0.50 20.48
CA ASN A 257 -2.61 0.43 19.55
C ASN A 257 -1.91 -0.31 18.39
N LEU A 258 -1.22 -1.41 18.68
CA LEU A 258 -0.60 -2.24 17.64
C LEU A 258 -1.63 -2.91 16.72
N ALA A 259 -2.77 -3.35 17.27
CA ALA A 259 -3.86 -3.91 16.45
C ALA A 259 -4.44 -2.86 15.49
N LEU A 260 -4.66 -1.63 15.95
CA LEU A 260 -5.13 -0.52 15.12
C LEU A 260 -4.13 -0.18 14.00
N LEU A 261 -2.83 -0.13 14.30
CA LEU A 261 -1.81 0.11 13.28
C LEU A 261 -1.72 -1.02 12.25
N ASN A 262 -1.90 -2.28 12.68
CA ASN A 262 -1.90 -3.41 11.76
C ASN A 262 -3.14 -3.39 10.84
N GLU A 263 -4.31 -3.06 11.39
CA GLU A 263 -5.53 -2.89 10.59
C GLU A 263 -5.40 -1.72 9.60
N ALA A 264 -4.81 -0.60 10.03
CA ALA A 264 -4.49 0.53 9.16
C ALA A 264 -3.57 0.10 8.00
N SER A 265 -2.52 -0.68 8.27
CA SER A 265 -1.61 -1.22 7.24
C SER A 265 -2.31 -2.13 6.24
N ALA A 266 -3.35 -2.84 6.65
CA ALA A 266 -4.06 -3.79 5.77
C ALA A 266 -5.13 -3.11 4.91
N ARG A 267 -5.73 -2.02 5.38
CA ARG A 267 -6.84 -1.33 4.69
C ARG A 267 -6.42 -0.11 3.91
N ILE A 268 -5.60 0.76 4.51
CA ILE A 268 -5.27 2.07 3.94
C ILE A 268 -4.31 1.90 2.78
N GLY A 269 -4.69 2.38 1.59
CA GLY A 269 -3.84 2.40 0.40
C GLY A 269 -4.07 1.25 -0.57
N ASN A 270 -5.15 0.49 -0.41
CA ASN A 270 -5.58 -0.50 -1.41
C ASN A 270 -6.27 0.15 -2.63
N SER A 271 -6.55 1.45 -2.57
CA SER A 271 -7.16 2.23 -3.65
C SER A 271 -6.31 3.45 -3.97
N LEU A 272 -6.28 3.83 -5.25
CA LEU A 272 -5.70 5.09 -5.74
C LEU A 272 -6.73 6.25 -5.77
N ASP A 273 -7.92 6.03 -5.18
CA ASP A 273 -8.89 7.08 -4.97
C ASP A 273 -8.69 7.77 -3.61
N LEU A 274 -8.38 9.06 -3.65
CA LEU A 274 -8.09 9.91 -2.50
C LEU A 274 -9.25 9.93 -1.48
N GLU A 275 -10.50 9.97 -1.96
CA GLU A 275 -11.67 9.98 -1.08
C GLU A 275 -11.87 8.62 -0.40
N THR A 276 -11.61 7.52 -1.13
CA THR A 276 -11.63 6.16 -0.59
C THR A 276 -10.55 5.97 0.47
N THR A 277 -9.30 6.36 0.22
CA THR A 277 -8.22 6.27 1.22
C THR A 277 -8.52 7.08 2.48
N ALA A 278 -9.10 8.27 2.33
CA ALA A 278 -9.53 9.10 3.46
C ALA A 278 -10.65 8.42 4.27
N ARG A 279 -11.59 7.73 3.62
CA ARG A 279 -12.65 6.97 4.28
C ARG A 279 -12.11 5.74 5.01
N GLU A 280 -11.19 4.99 4.39
CA GLU A 280 -10.51 3.84 5.00
C GLU A 280 -9.79 4.23 6.30
N LEU A 281 -9.14 5.40 6.33
CA LEU A 281 -8.55 5.93 7.56
C LEU A 281 -9.60 6.10 8.67
N LEU A 282 -10.76 6.67 8.33
CA LEU A 282 -11.82 6.91 9.30
C LEU A 282 -12.48 5.61 9.79
N ASP A 283 -12.66 4.64 8.91
CA ASP A 283 -13.22 3.31 9.24
C ASP A 283 -12.32 2.53 10.21
N VAL A 284 -11.00 2.78 10.18
CA VAL A 284 -10.06 2.19 11.15
C VAL A 284 -10.05 2.98 12.46
N ALA A 285 -10.15 4.31 12.40
CA ALA A 285 -10.07 5.16 13.58
C ALA A 285 -11.36 5.17 14.41
N VAL A 286 -12.54 4.98 13.80
CA VAL A 286 -13.86 5.03 14.46
C VAL A 286 -14.48 3.63 14.48
N PRO A 287 -14.90 3.09 15.64
CA PRO A 287 -14.88 3.67 17.00
C PRO A 287 -13.60 3.36 17.80
N GLY A 288 -12.62 2.67 17.21
CA GLY A 288 -11.52 2.05 17.95
C GLY A 288 -10.56 3.03 18.65
N PHE A 289 -10.33 4.20 18.06
CA PHE A 289 -9.43 5.25 18.58
C PHE A 289 -10.18 6.50 19.06
N CYS A 290 -11.24 6.87 18.34
CA CYS A 290 -12.03 8.07 18.57
C CYS A 290 -13.52 7.85 18.25
N ASP A 291 -14.36 8.78 18.72
CA ASP A 291 -15.82 8.70 18.57
C ASP A 291 -16.30 9.40 17.29
N LEU A 292 -15.60 10.46 16.87
CA LEU A 292 -15.84 11.17 15.61
C LEU A 292 -14.52 11.53 14.93
N ALA A 293 -14.51 11.50 13.60
CA ALA A 293 -13.37 11.96 12.82
C ALA A 293 -13.74 12.59 11.47
N THR A 294 -12.92 13.55 11.03
CA THR A 294 -13.03 14.20 9.72
C THR A 294 -11.69 14.26 9.02
N VAL A 295 -11.70 14.17 7.69
CA VAL A 295 -10.52 14.40 6.84
C VAL A 295 -10.80 15.56 5.90
N ASP A 296 -9.93 16.55 5.95
CA ASP A 296 -9.98 17.76 5.13
C ASP A 296 -8.68 17.85 4.30
N LEU A 297 -8.76 17.73 2.97
CA LEU A 297 -7.60 17.78 2.06
C LEU A 297 -7.52 19.14 1.38
N TYR A 298 -6.33 19.57 0.98
CA TYR A 298 -6.18 20.82 0.22
C TYR A 298 -6.95 20.76 -1.11
N GLN A 299 -7.70 21.82 -1.44
CA GLN A 299 -8.50 21.88 -2.65
C GLN A 299 -7.63 21.77 -3.92
N GLY A 300 -6.46 22.40 -3.94
CA GLY A 300 -5.49 22.30 -5.04
C GLY A 300 -4.97 20.87 -5.28
N LEU A 301 -4.96 20.02 -4.24
CA LEU A 301 -4.60 18.61 -4.38
C LEU A 301 -5.69 17.81 -5.11
N LEU A 302 -6.96 18.22 -4.96
CA LEU A 302 -8.10 17.58 -5.61
C LEU A 302 -8.32 18.09 -7.04
N THR A 303 -8.03 19.36 -7.32
CA THR A 303 -8.20 19.96 -8.65
C THR A 303 -7.03 19.74 -9.60
N GLY A 304 -5.92 19.17 -9.12
CA GLY A 304 -4.73 18.92 -9.94
C GLY A 304 -3.96 20.20 -10.31
N GLU A 305 -4.37 21.37 -9.81
CA GLU A 305 -3.69 22.63 -10.07
C GLU A 305 -2.29 22.62 -9.48
N GLU A 306 -1.33 23.13 -10.26
CA GLU A 306 0.09 23.16 -9.96
C GLU A 306 0.42 24.23 -8.90
N ALA A 307 -0.25 24.18 -7.75
CA ALA A 307 0.22 24.87 -6.56
C ALA A 307 1.39 24.05 -6.00
N ALA A 308 2.62 24.50 -6.26
CA ALA A 308 3.82 23.84 -5.77
C ALA A 308 3.69 23.58 -4.25
N PRO A 309 3.68 22.30 -3.81
CA PRO A 309 3.79 21.96 -2.40
C PRO A 309 5.20 22.34 -1.93
N GLY A 310 5.36 23.61 -1.56
CA GLY A 310 6.66 24.24 -1.34
C GLY A 310 6.57 25.76 -1.21
N SER A 311 5.54 26.41 -1.77
CA SER A 311 5.24 27.81 -1.43
C SER A 311 4.48 27.95 -0.09
N TRP A 312 4.26 26.85 0.63
CA TRP A 312 3.67 26.84 1.97
C TRP A 312 4.72 26.77 3.07
N GLY A 313 5.99 27.05 2.74
CA GLY A 313 7.02 27.34 3.75
C GLY A 313 6.75 28.66 4.48
N PRO A 314 7.50 28.99 5.55
CA PRO A 314 7.24 30.11 6.47
C PRO A 314 7.25 31.53 5.85
N ALA A 315 7.32 31.66 4.53
CA ALA A 315 7.61 32.90 3.82
C ALA A 315 6.43 33.52 3.05
N HIS A 316 5.29 32.85 2.86
CA HIS A 316 4.09 33.48 2.27
C HIS A 316 3.21 34.10 3.35
N ARG A 317 3.67 35.27 3.80
CA ARG A 317 2.95 36.19 4.68
C ARG A 317 1.95 36.99 3.82
N GLU A 318 0.88 36.37 3.33
CA GLU A 318 -0.29 37.13 2.89
C GLU A 318 -1.07 37.59 4.12
N PRO A 319 -1.22 38.92 4.35
CA PRO A 319 -1.82 39.45 5.56
C PRO A 319 -3.33 39.64 5.38
N ALA A 320 -4.10 38.56 5.23
CA ALA A 320 -5.54 38.49 5.55
C ALA A 320 -6.16 37.18 5.04
N GLY A 321 -6.47 36.21 5.93
CA GLY A 321 -7.48 35.19 5.63
C GLY A 321 -7.08 33.71 5.78
N GLY A 322 -6.70 33.27 6.98
CA GLY A 322 -6.84 31.85 7.36
C GLY A 322 -5.86 30.85 6.74
N SER A 323 -6.25 29.57 6.73
CA SER A 323 -5.57 28.49 6.00
C SER A 323 -5.84 28.59 4.49
N ALA A 324 -5.11 27.80 3.69
CA ALA A 324 -5.51 27.55 2.31
C ALA A 324 -6.90 26.90 2.23
N GLU A 325 -7.47 26.86 1.03
CA GLU A 325 -8.74 26.18 0.76
C GLU A 325 -8.60 24.67 0.99
N LEU A 326 -9.44 24.13 1.87
CA LEU A 326 -9.56 22.70 2.11
C LEU A 326 -10.97 22.23 1.75
N ARG A 327 -11.09 20.97 1.36
CA ARG A 327 -12.35 20.29 1.14
C ARG A 327 -12.48 19.10 2.06
N ARG A 328 -13.65 18.98 2.68
CA ARG A 328 -13.99 17.82 3.51
C ARG A 328 -14.29 16.63 2.63
N VAL A 329 -13.41 15.63 2.66
CA VAL A 329 -13.53 14.42 1.81
C VAL A 329 -14.12 13.23 2.55
N ALA A 330 -14.00 13.19 3.88
CA ALA A 330 -14.54 12.10 4.69
C ALA A 330 -15.00 12.56 6.08
N HIS A 331 -16.02 11.90 6.62
CA HIS A 331 -16.52 12.06 7.98
C HIS A 331 -17.07 10.72 8.49
N ALA A 332 -16.76 10.38 9.74
CA ALA A 332 -17.29 9.20 10.43
C ALA A 332 -17.66 9.54 11.89
N SER A 333 -18.74 8.93 12.38
CA SER A 333 -19.22 9.08 13.76
C SER A 333 -19.76 7.76 14.30
N ALA A 334 -19.35 7.39 15.51
CA ALA A 334 -19.89 6.26 16.26
C ALA A 334 -21.19 6.61 17.01
N VAL A 335 -21.52 7.90 17.13
CA VAL A 335 -22.70 8.40 17.83
C VAL A 335 -23.69 8.94 16.80
N SER A 336 -24.77 8.19 16.57
CA SER A 336 -25.88 8.62 15.72
C SER A 336 -26.47 9.93 16.30
N ASP A 337 -26.64 10.95 15.45
CA ASP A 337 -27.04 12.35 15.76
C ASP A 337 -25.95 13.36 16.20
N ALA A 338 -24.68 12.97 16.30
CA ALA A 338 -23.61 13.94 16.56
C ALA A 338 -23.20 14.66 15.25
N LEU A 339 -23.47 15.98 15.17
CA LEU A 339 -22.92 16.85 14.12
C LEU A 339 -21.39 16.91 14.23
N PRO A 340 -20.66 17.11 13.11
CA PRO A 340 -19.21 17.34 13.16
C PRO A 340 -18.91 18.50 14.12
N PRO A 341 -17.77 18.49 14.84
CA PRO A 341 -17.41 19.60 15.70
C PRO A 341 -17.47 20.91 14.90
N ALA A 342 -18.22 21.90 15.38
CA ALA A 342 -18.20 23.24 14.81
C ALA A 342 -16.74 23.75 14.80
N VAL A 343 -16.37 24.49 13.75
CA VAL A 343 -15.02 25.06 13.65
C VAL A 343 -14.83 25.96 14.86
N ALA A 344 -13.98 25.54 15.80
CA ALA A 344 -13.75 26.28 17.04
C ALA A 344 -12.97 27.57 16.72
N GLY A 345 -13.69 28.60 16.30
CA GLY A 345 -13.27 29.98 16.36
C GLY A 345 -13.44 30.48 17.78
N SER A 346 -12.40 31.05 18.37
CA SER A 346 -12.48 31.77 19.64
C SER A 346 -13.33 33.04 19.45
N GLY A 347 -14.66 32.92 19.54
CA GLY A 347 -15.60 34.03 19.36
C GLY A 347 -17.06 33.59 19.46
N THR A 348 -17.96 34.53 19.77
CA THR A 348 -19.42 34.32 19.75
C THR A 348 -19.88 33.76 18.39
N PRO A 349 -20.73 32.71 18.35
CA PRO A 349 -21.11 32.06 17.10
C PRO A 349 -21.84 33.02 16.16
N GLY A 350 -21.31 33.21 14.95
CA GLY A 350 -21.98 33.90 13.86
C GLY A 350 -22.79 32.93 13.00
N PRO A 351 -23.67 33.43 12.11
CA PRO A 351 -24.43 32.60 11.18
C PRO A 351 -23.58 31.79 10.17
N ASP A 352 -22.27 32.05 10.08
CA ASP A 352 -21.30 31.33 9.24
C ASP A 352 -20.59 30.14 9.96
N ASP A 353 -20.87 29.86 11.23
CA ASP A 353 -20.18 28.84 12.04
C ASP A 353 -20.81 27.41 11.94
N LEU A 354 -21.53 27.13 10.87
CA LEU A 354 -22.03 25.77 10.60
C LEU A 354 -20.86 24.83 10.25
N PRO A 355 -20.84 23.58 10.76
CA PRO A 355 -19.78 22.62 10.42
C PRO A 355 -19.74 22.41 8.89
N PRO A 356 -18.56 22.37 8.26
CA PRO A 356 -18.45 22.12 6.83
C PRO A 356 -19.16 20.81 6.44
N ALA A 357 -20.09 20.88 5.49
CA ALA A 357 -20.73 19.71 4.93
C ALA A 357 -19.70 18.84 4.17
N LEU A 358 -19.94 17.54 4.07
CA LEU A 358 -19.14 16.65 3.22
C LEU A 358 -19.11 17.22 1.78
N GLY A 359 -17.91 17.34 1.20
CA GLY A 359 -17.69 17.91 -0.13
C GLY A 359 -17.59 19.45 -0.18
N SER A 360 -17.84 20.18 0.92
CA SER A 360 -17.74 21.64 0.93
C SER A 360 -16.29 22.12 1.04
N VAL A 361 -15.99 23.22 0.34
CA VAL A 361 -14.70 23.94 0.41
C VAL A 361 -14.77 24.99 1.51
N HIS A 362 -13.78 25.04 2.38
CA HIS A 362 -13.72 25.94 3.53
C HIS A 362 -12.27 26.33 3.87
N ARG A 363 -12.11 27.31 4.78
CA ARG A 363 -10.81 27.76 5.31
C ARG A 363 -10.87 27.84 6.83
N PHE A 364 -9.81 27.42 7.51
CA PHE A 364 -9.68 27.57 8.95
C PHE A 364 -9.21 29.00 9.31
N PRO A 365 -9.80 29.65 10.34
CA PRO A 365 -9.34 30.96 10.81
C PRO A 365 -7.87 30.93 11.22
N PHE A 366 -7.12 32.03 10.98
CA PHE A 366 -5.66 32.07 11.13
C PHE A 366 -5.17 31.64 12.53
N GLY A 367 -5.89 32.05 13.58
CA GLY A 367 -5.58 31.74 14.98
C GLY A 367 -6.16 30.41 15.50
N SER A 368 -6.86 29.64 14.66
CA SER A 368 -7.42 28.35 15.08
C SER A 368 -6.30 27.29 15.23
N PRO A 369 -6.45 26.32 16.15
CA PRO A 369 -5.47 25.24 16.29
C PRO A 369 -5.34 24.40 15.01
N CYS A 370 -6.42 24.24 14.23
CA CYS A 370 -6.40 23.56 12.93
C CYS A 370 -5.52 24.27 11.90
N ALA A 371 -5.63 25.61 11.81
CA ALA A 371 -4.75 26.39 10.93
C ALA A 371 -3.30 26.38 11.42
N MET A 372 -3.07 26.30 12.73
CA MET A 372 -1.73 26.18 13.31
C MET A 372 -1.10 24.82 12.98
N ALA A 373 -1.84 23.72 13.12
CA ALA A 373 -1.41 22.38 12.78
C ALA A 373 -1.01 22.25 11.30
N LEU A 374 -1.83 22.81 10.39
CA LEU A 374 -1.53 22.84 8.95
C LEU A 374 -0.25 23.62 8.60
N ARG A 375 0.06 24.68 9.34
CA ARG A 375 1.28 25.50 9.11
C ARG A 375 2.52 24.93 9.78
N SER A 376 2.37 24.36 10.98
CA SER A 376 3.48 23.86 11.77
C SER A 376 3.88 22.44 11.38
N GLY A 377 2.98 21.68 10.74
CA GLY A 377 3.15 20.25 10.51
C GLY A 377 3.15 19.44 11.81
N ARG A 378 2.62 20.01 12.92
CA ARG A 378 2.57 19.37 14.24
C ARG A 378 1.13 19.21 14.73
N VAL A 379 0.91 18.22 15.59
CA VAL A 379 -0.37 17.96 16.23
C VAL A 379 -0.70 19.06 17.22
N GLU A 380 -1.93 19.57 17.16
CA GLU A 380 -2.46 20.58 18.07
C GLU A 380 -3.70 20.07 18.79
N ASP A 381 -3.89 20.47 20.05
CA ASP A 381 -5.12 20.19 20.79
C ASP A 381 -6.17 21.25 20.49
N VAL A 382 -7.37 20.79 20.16
CA VAL A 382 -8.55 21.65 20.04
C VAL A 382 -9.36 21.46 21.32
N PRO A 383 -9.54 22.52 22.14
CA PRO A 383 -10.36 22.44 23.33
C PRO A 383 -11.80 22.07 22.97
N GLY A 384 -12.42 21.18 23.74
CA GLY A 384 -13.83 20.84 23.59
C GLY A 384 -14.74 22.02 23.94
N ASP A 385 -15.90 22.10 23.30
CA ASP A 385 -16.92 23.10 23.60
C ASP A 385 -17.52 22.84 24.99
N GLU A 386 -17.52 23.87 25.86
CA GLU A 386 -18.07 23.77 27.23
C GLU A 386 -19.55 23.33 27.19
N MET A 387 -20.31 23.77 26.18
CA MET A 387 -21.72 23.41 25.97
C MET A 387 -21.95 22.20 25.05
N GLY A 388 -20.91 21.67 24.39
CA GLY A 388 -21.02 20.63 23.36
C GLY A 388 -20.89 19.19 23.87
N PHE A 389 -21.06 18.21 22.97
CA PHE A 389 -20.90 16.76 23.25
C PHE A 389 -19.45 16.27 23.19
N VAL A 390 -18.53 17.06 22.62
CA VAL A 390 -17.11 16.73 22.44
C VAL A 390 -16.30 17.15 23.66
N GLN A 391 -15.44 16.25 24.16
CA GLN A 391 -14.59 16.47 25.33
C GLN A 391 -13.17 16.89 24.94
N SER A 392 -12.59 16.27 23.92
CA SER A 392 -11.24 16.59 23.44
C SER A 392 -11.08 16.25 21.97
N THR A 393 -10.42 17.12 21.20
CA THR A 393 -10.13 16.91 19.78
C THR A 393 -8.65 17.11 19.48
N LEU A 394 -8.07 16.21 18.68
CA LEU A 394 -6.72 16.34 18.13
C LEU A 394 -6.83 16.80 16.67
N ALA A 395 -6.16 17.90 16.34
CA ALA A 395 -5.94 18.33 14.96
C ALA A 395 -4.57 17.80 14.51
N VAL A 396 -4.57 16.82 13.62
CA VAL A 396 -3.37 16.11 13.19
C VAL A 396 -3.10 16.41 11.71
N PRO A 397 -1.99 17.06 11.37
CA PRO A 397 -1.64 17.31 9.98
C PRO A 397 -1.23 16.01 9.29
N MET A 398 -1.67 15.84 8.06
CA MET A 398 -1.31 14.71 7.21
C MET A 398 -0.07 15.11 6.41
N VAL A 399 1.10 14.57 6.78
CA VAL A 399 2.39 14.94 6.20
C VAL A 399 2.97 13.77 5.40
N ALA A 400 3.27 13.99 4.13
CA ALA A 400 3.98 13.07 3.23
C ALA A 400 5.13 13.80 2.55
N HIS A 401 6.33 13.22 2.50
CA HIS A 401 7.51 13.79 1.83
C HIS A 401 7.73 15.30 2.14
N ASP A 402 7.72 15.66 3.44
CA ASP A 402 7.85 17.04 3.95
C ASP A 402 6.75 18.03 3.50
N THR A 403 5.65 17.51 2.94
CA THR A 403 4.49 18.27 2.47
C THR A 403 3.25 17.93 3.30
N VAL A 404 2.54 18.95 3.76
CA VAL A 404 1.20 18.77 4.35
C VAL A 404 0.19 18.59 3.22
N VAL A 405 -0.48 17.44 3.15
CA VAL A 405 -1.53 17.15 2.14
C VAL A 405 -2.94 17.53 2.64
N GLY A 406 -3.12 17.61 3.96
CA GLY A 406 -4.39 17.93 4.60
C GLY A 406 -4.34 17.84 6.12
N LEU A 407 -5.52 17.78 6.74
CA LEU A 407 -5.73 17.68 8.18
C LEU A 407 -6.73 16.56 8.48
N VAL A 408 -6.46 15.78 9.52
CA VAL A 408 -7.44 14.89 10.14
C VAL A 408 -7.76 15.38 11.56
N GLN A 409 -9.04 15.42 11.90
CA GLN A 409 -9.49 15.76 13.25
C GLN A 409 -10.03 14.50 13.93
N PHE A 410 -9.47 14.12 15.08
CA PHE A 410 -9.98 13.01 15.89
C PHE A 410 -10.62 13.56 17.16
N SER A 411 -11.88 13.20 17.43
CA SER A 411 -12.64 13.75 18.56
C SER A 411 -13.19 12.65 19.46
N ARG A 412 -13.12 12.85 20.77
CA ARG A 412 -13.73 12.00 21.80
C ARG A 412 -14.88 12.75 22.50
N THR A 413 -15.96 12.05 22.80
CA THR A 413 -17.17 12.60 23.44
C THR A 413 -17.07 12.61 24.96
N LYS A 414 -17.98 13.37 25.62
CA LYS A 414 -18.10 13.42 27.08
C LYS A 414 -18.41 12.03 27.64
N GLY A 415 -17.43 11.42 28.30
CA GLY A 415 -17.51 10.05 28.82
C GLY A 415 -16.31 9.17 28.45
N SER A 416 -15.58 9.56 27.41
CA SER A 416 -14.30 8.95 27.00
C SER A 416 -13.11 9.61 27.72
N GLU A 417 -12.01 8.88 27.90
CA GLU A 417 -10.79 9.44 28.50
C GLU A 417 -10.14 10.46 27.53
N PRO A 418 -9.72 11.66 27.99
CA PRO A 418 -9.07 12.65 27.14
C PRO A 418 -7.85 12.08 26.41
N PHE A 419 -7.52 12.64 25.24
CA PHE A 419 -6.32 12.24 24.52
C PHE A 419 -5.04 12.53 25.32
N GLY A 420 -4.19 11.51 25.48
CA GLY A 420 -2.88 11.63 26.11
C GLY A 420 -1.72 11.69 25.10
N GLU A 421 -0.49 11.80 25.58
CA GLU A 421 0.72 11.87 24.72
C GLU A 421 0.89 10.64 23.82
N ARG A 422 0.56 9.44 24.34
CA ARG A 422 0.61 8.20 23.56
C ARG A 422 -0.45 8.17 22.45
N ASP A 423 -1.61 8.80 22.68
CA ASP A 423 -2.65 8.91 21.66
C ASP A 423 -2.22 9.85 20.53
N ARG A 424 -1.50 10.95 20.86
CA ARG A 424 -0.93 11.86 19.85
C ARG A 424 0.05 11.14 18.92
N ALA A 425 0.94 10.33 19.50
CA ALA A 425 1.90 9.54 18.72
C ALA A 425 1.18 8.55 17.77
N LEU A 426 0.14 7.87 18.26
CA LEU A 426 -0.66 6.95 17.44
C LEU A 426 -1.42 7.70 16.32
N ALA A 427 -2.04 8.84 16.65
CA ALA A 427 -2.78 9.64 15.68
C ALA A 427 -1.86 10.18 14.57
N THR A 428 -0.64 10.59 14.94
CA THR A 428 0.39 11.04 14.00
C THR A 428 0.78 9.92 13.03
N GLU A 429 1.00 8.70 13.54
CA GLU A 429 1.36 7.54 12.72
C GLU A 429 0.22 7.14 11.76
N LEU A 430 -1.04 7.15 12.22
CA LEU A 430 -2.20 6.89 11.37
C LEU A 430 -2.34 7.94 10.26
N ALA A 431 -2.19 9.22 10.61
CA ALA A 431 -2.26 10.32 9.66
C ALA A 431 -1.12 10.29 8.64
N ALA A 432 0.11 9.98 9.07
CA ALA A 432 1.28 9.88 8.19
C ALA A 432 1.12 8.76 7.14
N ARG A 433 0.57 7.60 7.52
CA ARG A 433 0.32 6.50 6.58
C ARG A 433 -0.71 6.89 5.53
N ALA A 434 -1.84 7.44 5.95
CA ALA A 434 -2.85 7.91 5.01
C ALA A 434 -2.31 9.05 4.12
N ALA A 435 -1.47 9.94 4.66
CA ALA A 435 -0.82 10.99 3.89
C ALA A 435 0.04 10.42 2.76
N VAL A 436 0.88 9.41 3.05
CA VAL A 436 1.74 8.76 2.04
C VAL A 436 0.90 8.10 0.94
N CYS A 437 -0.17 7.39 1.31
CA CYS A 437 -1.07 6.77 0.31
C CYS A 437 -1.78 7.82 -0.56
N ILE A 438 -2.24 8.93 0.02
CA ILE A 438 -2.87 10.05 -0.69
C ILE A 438 -1.87 10.74 -1.62
N ASP A 439 -0.63 10.97 -1.17
CA ASP A 439 0.43 11.57 -2.00
C ASP A 439 0.84 10.65 -3.16
N ASN A 440 0.96 9.34 -2.90
CA ASN A 440 1.23 8.35 -3.94
C ASN A 440 0.11 8.31 -4.99
N ALA A 441 -1.15 8.29 -4.57
CA ALA A 441 -2.30 8.34 -5.46
C ALA A 441 -2.33 9.63 -6.31
N ARG A 442 -1.94 10.76 -5.74
CA ARG A 442 -1.80 12.04 -6.44
C ARG A 442 -0.66 11.98 -7.49
N LEU A 443 0.52 11.51 -7.11
CA LEU A 443 1.67 11.41 -8.01
C LEU A 443 1.35 10.50 -9.21
N TYR A 444 0.74 9.35 -8.94
CA TYR A 444 0.33 8.40 -9.95
C TYR A 444 -0.68 9.00 -10.94
N ARG A 445 -1.72 9.67 -10.43
CA ARG A 445 -2.74 10.32 -11.26
C ARG A 445 -2.13 11.39 -12.19
N ARG A 446 -1.16 12.16 -11.68
CA ARG A 446 -0.47 13.21 -12.45
C ARG A 446 0.41 12.64 -13.54
N GLU A 447 1.14 11.56 -13.25
CA GLU A 447 1.96 10.86 -14.24
C GLU A 447 1.07 10.31 -15.37
N HIS A 448 -0.05 9.69 -15.01
CA HIS A 448 -1.02 9.13 -15.95
C HIS A 448 -1.66 10.20 -16.86
N GLU A 449 -2.11 11.33 -16.31
CA GLU A 449 -2.72 12.40 -17.10
C GLU A 449 -1.73 13.01 -18.12
N ARG A 450 -0.46 13.15 -17.74
CA ARG A 450 0.60 13.64 -18.64
C ARG A 450 0.91 12.68 -19.77
N ALA A 451 0.97 11.38 -19.46
CA ALA A 451 1.15 10.32 -20.44
C ALA A 451 0.01 10.33 -21.49
N LEU A 452 -1.24 10.42 -21.05
CA LEU A 452 -2.41 10.51 -21.91
C LEU A 452 -2.43 11.75 -22.81
N ILE A 453 -2.06 12.92 -22.28
CA ILE A 453 -1.98 14.15 -23.06
C ILE A 453 -0.91 14.01 -24.15
N LEU A 454 0.26 13.48 -23.81
CA LEU A 454 1.33 13.24 -24.78
C LEU A 454 0.85 12.27 -25.87
N GLN A 455 0.27 11.14 -25.48
CA GLN A 455 -0.24 10.13 -26.42
C GLN A 455 -1.28 10.70 -27.38
N ARG A 456 -2.29 11.42 -26.87
CA ARG A 456 -3.30 12.09 -27.71
C ARG A 456 -2.72 13.12 -28.66
N SER A 457 -1.64 13.80 -28.26
CA SER A 457 -0.95 14.75 -29.14
C SER A 457 -0.12 14.07 -30.24
N LEU A 458 0.24 12.80 -30.03
CA LEU A 458 1.04 12.00 -30.96
C LEU A 458 0.21 11.19 -31.96
N LEU A 459 -1.12 11.13 -31.83
CA LEU A 459 -2.03 10.52 -32.80
C LEU A 459 -2.62 11.57 -33.77
N PRO A 460 -3.08 11.18 -34.99
CA PRO A 460 -3.67 12.12 -35.93
C PRO A 460 -4.91 12.81 -35.34
N PRO A 461 -5.04 14.15 -35.45
CA PRO A 461 -6.25 14.82 -35.00
C PRO A 461 -7.38 14.67 -36.04
N GLY A 462 -8.51 14.10 -35.62
CA GLY A 462 -9.75 14.02 -36.42
C GLY A 462 -9.85 12.80 -37.34
N ASP A 463 -10.99 12.69 -38.04
CA ASP A 463 -11.23 11.63 -39.02
C ASP A 463 -10.52 11.99 -40.33
N PRO A 464 -9.61 11.15 -40.84
CA PRO A 464 -8.85 11.46 -42.04
C PRO A 464 -9.72 11.33 -43.29
N GLU A 465 -9.86 12.41 -44.06
CA GLU A 465 -10.50 12.40 -45.37
C GLU A 465 -9.50 11.98 -46.47
N ALA A 466 -9.91 11.06 -47.35
CA ALA A 466 -9.09 10.57 -48.45
C ALA A 466 -9.92 10.35 -49.72
N ALA A 467 -9.36 10.72 -50.87
CA ALA A 467 -10.06 10.59 -52.15
C ALA A 467 -10.34 9.13 -52.48
N GLY A 468 -11.61 8.80 -52.76
CA GLY A 468 -12.03 7.44 -53.11
C GLY A 468 -11.93 6.42 -51.97
N LEU A 469 -11.77 6.86 -50.72
CA LEU A 469 -11.79 6.01 -49.52
C LEU A 469 -12.73 6.60 -48.47
N ASP A 470 -13.52 5.73 -47.85
CA ASP A 470 -14.21 6.02 -46.59
C ASP A 470 -13.41 5.36 -45.46
N ILE A 471 -12.97 6.11 -44.45
CA ILE A 471 -11.97 5.68 -43.48
C ILE A 471 -12.52 5.83 -42.07
N ALA A 472 -12.37 4.78 -41.27
CA ALA A 472 -12.60 4.81 -39.82
C ALA A 472 -11.36 4.27 -39.10
N CYS A 473 -10.94 5.00 -38.07
CA CYS A 473 -9.80 4.62 -37.26
C CYS A 473 -10.21 4.53 -35.79
N ARG A 474 -9.59 3.59 -35.07
CA ARG A 474 -9.75 3.44 -33.63
C ARG A 474 -8.42 3.15 -32.99
N TYR A 475 -8.24 3.69 -31.79
CA TYR A 475 -7.11 3.43 -30.94
C TYR A 475 -7.60 3.10 -29.53
N LEU A 476 -7.24 1.92 -29.02
CA LEU A 476 -7.55 1.47 -27.68
C LEU A 476 -6.25 1.23 -26.91
N PRO A 477 -5.98 1.94 -25.81
CA PRO A 477 -4.79 1.66 -25.00
C PRO A 477 -4.97 0.36 -24.21
N GLY A 478 -3.93 -0.47 -24.18
CA GLY A 478 -3.92 -1.80 -23.56
C GLY A 478 -4.09 -1.78 -22.05
N ASN A 479 -3.71 -0.69 -21.36
CA ASN A 479 -3.89 -0.62 -19.91
C ASN A 479 -4.28 0.77 -19.41
N THR A 480 -5.39 0.83 -18.65
CA THR A 480 -5.81 2.03 -17.88
C THR A 480 -4.79 2.48 -16.83
N ALA A 481 -3.78 1.65 -16.50
CA ALA A 481 -2.88 1.92 -15.41
C ALA A 481 -1.86 3.03 -15.71
N THR A 482 -0.96 2.97 -16.70
CA THR A 482 0.15 3.96 -16.73
C THR A 482 1.01 4.01 -18.00
N GLU A 483 0.73 3.23 -19.04
CA GLU A 483 1.70 3.07 -20.13
C GLU A 483 1.14 3.63 -21.44
N VAL A 484 1.88 4.58 -22.02
CA VAL A 484 1.69 5.00 -23.42
C VAL A 484 2.23 3.87 -24.29
N GLY A 485 1.46 3.34 -25.24
CA GLY A 485 1.98 2.28 -26.11
C GLY A 485 2.72 2.79 -27.33
N GLY A 486 3.27 1.80 -28.04
CA GLY A 486 4.09 1.96 -29.23
C GLY A 486 3.29 2.00 -30.53
N ASP A 487 2.01 1.61 -30.50
CA ASP A 487 1.13 1.52 -31.67
C ASP A 487 0.82 2.88 -32.30
N TRP A 488 0.77 2.91 -33.62
CA TRP A 488 0.28 4.06 -34.36
C TRP A 488 -0.35 3.69 -35.69
N PHE A 489 -1.18 4.61 -36.18
CA PHE A 489 -1.61 4.64 -37.56
C PHE A 489 -1.49 6.05 -38.12
N ASP A 490 -1.37 6.18 -39.44
CA ASP A 490 -1.49 7.46 -40.12
C ASP A 490 -2.15 7.27 -41.49
N VAL A 491 -2.85 8.31 -41.93
CA VAL A 491 -3.45 8.41 -43.26
C VAL A 491 -2.91 9.68 -43.88
N ILE A 492 -2.12 9.53 -44.94
CA ILE A 492 -1.36 10.63 -45.53
C ILE A 492 -1.82 10.80 -46.98
N GLU A 493 -2.30 12.00 -47.28
CA GLU A 493 -2.59 12.39 -48.66
C GLU A 493 -1.29 12.54 -49.45
N LEU A 494 -1.23 11.82 -50.57
CA LEU A 494 -0.13 11.86 -51.51
C LEU A 494 -0.52 12.64 -52.77
N PRO A 495 0.47 13.14 -53.53
CA PRO A 495 0.20 13.77 -54.82
C PRO A 495 -0.61 12.88 -55.78
N GLY A 496 -1.52 13.49 -56.54
CA GLY A 496 -2.38 12.77 -57.48
C GLY A 496 -3.59 12.12 -56.83
N HIS A 497 -4.08 12.66 -55.71
CA HIS A 497 -5.20 12.12 -54.93
C HIS A 497 -4.97 10.69 -54.43
N ARG A 498 -3.72 10.24 -54.39
CA ARG A 498 -3.35 8.95 -53.80
C ARG A 498 -3.34 9.06 -52.29
N THR A 499 -3.44 7.93 -51.61
CA THR A 499 -3.46 7.91 -50.14
C THR A 499 -2.49 6.86 -49.63
N ALA A 500 -1.59 7.25 -48.72
CA ALA A 500 -0.80 6.30 -47.96
C ALA A 500 -1.54 5.93 -46.67
N LEU A 501 -1.67 4.64 -46.42
CA LEU A 501 -2.19 4.06 -45.19
C LEU A 501 -1.04 3.39 -44.45
N VAL A 502 -0.90 3.69 -43.16
CA VAL A 502 0.22 3.25 -42.34
C VAL A 502 -0.32 2.71 -41.04
N VAL A 503 0.15 1.53 -40.63
CA VAL A 503 -0.03 1.00 -39.28
C VAL A 503 1.31 0.41 -38.84
N GLY A 504 1.69 0.65 -37.59
CA GLY A 504 2.90 0.10 -37.03
C GLY A 504 2.84 0.00 -35.52
N ASP A 505 3.80 -0.75 -34.98
CA ASP A 505 4.02 -0.93 -33.55
C ASP A 505 5.52 -0.85 -33.23
N VAL A 506 5.86 -0.13 -32.17
CA VAL A 506 7.22 -0.04 -31.63
C VAL A 506 7.36 -1.00 -30.47
N MET A 507 8.27 -1.98 -30.60
CA MET A 507 8.54 -2.94 -29.54
C MET A 507 8.91 -2.25 -28.23
N GLY A 508 8.18 -2.59 -27.17
CA GLY A 508 8.35 -2.04 -25.84
C GLY A 508 7.11 -1.27 -25.39
N ARG A 509 7.16 -0.71 -24.18
CA ARG A 509 6.03 0.01 -23.58
C ARG A 509 6.46 1.24 -22.81
N GLY A 510 5.52 2.16 -22.63
CA GLY A 510 5.71 3.39 -21.89
C GLY A 510 6.34 4.52 -22.71
N LEU A 511 6.76 5.57 -22.00
CA LEU A 511 7.14 6.86 -22.60
C LEU A 511 8.20 6.77 -23.71
N ARG A 512 9.15 5.83 -23.62
CA ARG A 512 10.20 5.67 -24.64
C ARG A 512 9.67 5.14 -25.97
N ALA A 513 8.78 4.14 -25.94
CA ALA A 513 8.13 3.60 -27.13
C ALA A 513 7.30 4.69 -27.82
N ALA A 514 6.58 5.50 -27.03
CA ALA A 514 5.81 6.63 -27.53
C ALA A 514 6.66 7.69 -28.26
N VAL A 515 7.86 8.00 -27.74
CA VAL A 515 8.78 8.95 -28.38
C VAL A 515 9.29 8.40 -29.71
N ALA A 516 9.74 7.14 -29.72
CA ALA A 516 10.19 6.49 -30.95
C ALA A 516 9.06 6.40 -31.99
N MET A 517 7.84 6.06 -31.57
CA MET A 517 6.64 6.09 -32.41
C MET A 517 6.42 7.48 -33.02
N GLY A 518 6.48 8.54 -32.22
CA GLY A 518 6.30 9.91 -32.70
C GLY A 518 7.35 10.33 -33.74
N GLU A 519 8.60 9.92 -33.55
CA GLU A 519 9.69 10.15 -34.51
C GLU A 519 9.51 9.34 -35.79
N LEU A 520 9.18 8.05 -35.70
CA LEU A 520 8.91 7.19 -36.86
C LEU A 520 7.71 7.70 -37.66
N ARG A 521 6.60 8.06 -36.98
CA ARG A 521 5.42 8.65 -37.63
C ARG A 521 5.77 9.92 -38.38
N THR A 522 6.53 10.82 -37.75
CA THR A 522 6.98 12.07 -38.40
C THR A 522 7.89 11.79 -39.60
N ALA A 523 8.79 10.81 -39.48
CA ALA A 523 9.65 10.38 -40.57
C ALA A 523 8.84 9.81 -41.74
N VAL A 524 7.88 8.92 -41.48
CA VAL A 524 6.98 8.36 -42.51
C VAL A 524 6.24 9.47 -43.24
N ARG A 525 5.64 10.41 -42.51
CA ARG A 525 4.92 11.54 -43.13
C ARG A 525 5.83 12.38 -44.01
N THR A 526 7.07 12.61 -43.59
CA THR A 526 8.06 13.36 -44.40
C THR A 526 8.48 12.59 -45.65
N LEU A 527 8.73 11.29 -45.53
CA LEU A 527 9.12 10.40 -46.63
C LEU A 527 7.98 10.21 -47.64
N ALA A 528 6.74 10.10 -47.15
CA ALA A 528 5.54 10.00 -47.97
C ALA A 528 5.37 11.21 -48.89
N LEU A 529 5.63 12.43 -48.38
CA LEU A 529 5.58 13.67 -49.17
C LEU A 529 6.64 13.76 -50.27
N LEU A 530 7.69 12.92 -50.23
CA LEU A 530 8.67 12.80 -51.31
C LEU A 530 8.18 11.90 -52.46
N ASP A 531 6.99 11.31 -52.33
CA ASP A 531 6.34 10.45 -53.32
C ASP A 531 7.22 9.26 -53.77
N LEU A 532 7.85 8.62 -52.77
CA LEU A 532 8.67 7.42 -52.93
C LEU A 532 7.80 6.15 -53.04
N GLU A 533 8.38 5.08 -53.60
CA GLU A 533 7.71 3.77 -53.62
C GLU A 533 7.67 3.15 -52.20
N PRO A 534 6.62 2.38 -51.83
CA PRO A 534 6.45 1.79 -50.50
C PRO A 534 7.70 1.12 -49.90
N ALA A 535 8.43 0.33 -50.68
CA ALA A 535 9.64 -0.35 -50.23
C ALA A 535 10.79 0.63 -49.95
N GLU A 536 10.89 1.72 -50.72
CA GLU A 536 11.87 2.78 -50.47
C GLU A 536 11.54 3.56 -49.20
N VAL A 537 10.26 3.81 -48.92
CA VAL A 537 9.81 4.44 -47.67
C VAL A 537 10.21 3.58 -46.47
N LEU A 538 9.92 2.27 -46.48
CA LEU A 538 10.30 1.38 -45.40
C LEU A 538 11.82 1.24 -45.25
N SER A 539 12.56 1.23 -46.36
CA SER A 539 14.03 1.20 -46.33
C SER A 539 14.62 2.45 -45.67
N ALA A 540 14.08 3.63 -46.00
CA ALA A 540 14.47 4.89 -45.36
C ALA A 540 14.03 4.94 -43.88
N LEU A 541 12.87 4.36 -43.55
CA LEU A 541 12.39 4.26 -42.18
C LEU A 541 13.24 3.31 -41.32
N ASP A 542 13.75 2.21 -41.89
CA ASP A 542 14.70 1.30 -41.22
C ASP A 542 16.01 2.03 -40.86
N GLU A 543 16.52 2.89 -41.76
CA GLU A 543 17.67 3.76 -41.47
C GLU A 543 17.39 4.71 -40.29
N VAL A 544 16.19 5.31 -40.26
CA VAL A 544 15.76 6.18 -39.15
C VAL A 544 15.69 5.40 -37.84
N ALA A 545 15.00 4.25 -37.83
CA ALA A 545 14.85 3.40 -36.64
C ALA A 545 16.21 2.95 -36.07
N ARG A 546 17.18 2.59 -36.92
CA ARG A 546 18.56 2.30 -36.49
C ARG A 546 19.28 3.50 -35.88
N GLY A 547 18.97 4.70 -36.37
CA GLY A 547 19.46 5.96 -35.78
C GLY A 547 18.93 6.20 -34.36
N LEU A 548 17.68 5.81 -34.08
CA LEU A 548 17.04 5.98 -32.77
C LEU A 548 17.67 5.10 -31.67
N GLY A 549 18.14 3.90 -32.04
CA GLY A 549 18.82 2.96 -31.13
C GLY A 549 20.26 3.33 -30.77
N SER A 550 20.80 4.41 -31.35
CA SER A 550 22.18 4.87 -31.12
C SER A 550 22.16 6.14 -30.26
N PRO A 551 22.77 6.16 -29.06
CA PRO A 551 22.74 7.34 -28.20
C PRO A 551 23.32 8.56 -28.94
N GLY A 552 22.52 9.61 -29.05
CA GLY A 552 22.91 10.83 -29.75
C GLY A 552 24.17 11.47 -29.19
N GLY A 553 25.00 11.98 -30.10
CA GLY A 553 25.82 13.18 -29.85
C GLY A 553 27.21 12.97 -29.28
N GLY A 554 28.13 12.43 -30.08
CA GLY A 554 29.57 12.56 -29.85
C GLY A 554 30.29 12.71 -31.20
N GLU A 555 30.86 13.89 -31.41
CA GLU A 555 31.58 14.31 -32.61
C GLU A 555 32.46 13.21 -33.22
N ARG A 556 32.21 12.89 -34.50
CA ARG A 556 33.25 12.28 -35.35
C ARG A 556 34.31 13.35 -35.63
N SER A 557 35.20 13.59 -34.67
CA SER A 557 36.47 14.25 -34.94
C SER A 557 37.47 13.20 -35.39
N GLU A 558 37.68 13.11 -36.70
CA GLU A 558 38.96 12.63 -37.23
C GLU A 558 40.07 13.50 -36.63
N GLY A 559 41.03 12.87 -35.95
CA GLY A 559 42.11 13.57 -35.25
C GLY A 559 43.23 12.63 -34.84
N LEU A 560 44.33 12.70 -35.58
CA LEU A 560 45.59 11.99 -35.44
C LEU A 560 46.19 11.96 -34.01
N GLY A 561 46.71 10.78 -33.62
CA GLY A 561 47.98 10.60 -32.90
C GLY A 561 48.04 10.85 -31.39
N GLY A 562 48.57 9.89 -30.62
CA GLY A 562 49.06 10.14 -29.26
C GLY A 562 49.14 8.92 -28.36
N SER A 563 50.32 8.33 -28.27
CA SER A 563 50.69 7.25 -27.34
C SER A 563 50.71 7.69 -25.86
N GLY A 564 50.29 6.79 -24.96
CA GLY A 564 50.94 6.59 -23.66
C GLY A 564 50.12 6.91 -22.42
N GLY A 565 50.07 5.97 -21.48
CA GLY A 565 49.74 6.24 -20.07
C GLY A 565 48.90 5.15 -19.40
N ALA A 566 49.55 4.16 -18.80
CA ALA A 566 48.93 3.18 -17.93
C ALA A 566 48.57 3.79 -16.56
N GLN A 567 47.37 3.51 -16.05
CA GLN A 567 47.10 3.48 -14.61
C GLN A 567 45.85 2.64 -14.27
N TRP A 568 46.08 1.59 -13.48
CA TRP A 568 45.04 0.86 -12.72
C TRP A 568 44.72 1.65 -11.45
N PRO A 569 43.47 1.62 -10.93
CA PRO A 569 43.19 0.61 -9.89
C PRO A 569 41.73 0.11 -9.77
N SER A 570 41.61 -0.90 -8.91
CA SER A 570 40.44 -1.31 -8.08
C SER A 570 39.26 -2.07 -8.69
N ARG A 571 39.38 -3.41 -8.57
CA ARG A 571 38.27 -4.36 -8.46
C ARG A 571 37.51 -4.14 -7.13
N ALA A 572 36.33 -3.53 -7.18
CA ALA A 572 35.25 -3.69 -6.19
C ALA A 572 33.98 -2.93 -6.63
N ALA A 573 33.25 -3.45 -7.63
CA ALA A 573 31.83 -3.18 -7.89
C ALA A 573 31.36 -4.06 -9.06
N GLN A 574 31.49 -5.37 -8.92
CA GLN A 574 31.01 -6.33 -9.90
C GLN A 574 29.86 -7.12 -9.28
N LYS A 575 28.69 -6.48 -9.30
CA LYS A 575 27.34 -7.06 -9.35
C LYS A 575 26.34 -5.90 -9.38
N SER A 576 25.53 -5.86 -10.43
CA SER A 576 24.47 -4.86 -10.75
C SER A 576 24.90 -3.70 -11.65
N ARG A 577 25.40 -3.99 -12.87
CA ARG A 577 25.35 -3.06 -14.02
C ARG A 577 25.58 -3.78 -15.36
N GLU A 578 24.97 -4.95 -15.49
CA GLU A 578 24.93 -5.73 -16.74
C GLU A 578 23.47 -5.68 -17.24
N ALA A 579 23.04 -4.51 -17.70
CA ALA A 579 21.76 -4.27 -18.38
C ALA A 579 21.69 -2.92 -19.14
N ASP A 580 22.80 -2.20 -19.34
CA ASP A 580 22.87 -1.09 -20.33
C ASP A 580 23.56 -1.63 -21.58
N LEU A 581 22.94 -2.64 -22.21
CA LEU A 581 23.12 -2.85 -23.64
C LEU A 581 22.17 -1.87 -24.31
N SER A 582 22.69 -1.03 -25.19
CA SER A 582 21.94 -0.21 -26.15
C SER A 582 20.63 -0.90 -26.56
N GLU A 583 19.50 -0.42 -26.04
CA GLU A 583 18.19 -0.88 -26.50
C GLU A 583 18.06 -0.42 -27.95
N VAL A 584 18.26 -1.35 -28.89
CA VAL A 584 17.92 -1.16 -30.29
C VAL A 584 16.40 -1.02 -30.34
N TYR A 585 15.90 0.13 -30.76
CA TYR A 585 14.46 0.27 -31.04
C TYR A 585 14.13 -0.58 -32.26
N LEU A 586 13.24 -1.54 -32.06
CA LEU A 586 12.67 -2.37 -33.11
C LEU A 586 11.21 -1.96 -33.29
N ALA A 587 10.78 -1.84 -34.54
CA ALA A 587 9.40 -1.52 -34.85
C ALA A 587 8.90 -2.35 -36.04
N THR A 588 7.64 -2.73 -36.01
CA THR A 588 6.96 -3.33 -37.15
C THR A 588 6.12 -2.26 -37.86
N CYS A 589 6.00 -2.35 -39.17
CA CYS A 589 5.22 -1.37 -39.94
C CYS A 589 4.71 -1.97 -41.26
N VAL A 590 3.46 -1.72 -41.58
CA VAL A 590 2.91 -1.93 -42.92
C VAL A 590 2.61 -0.57 -43.55
N TYR A 591 3.08 -0.38 -44.78
CA TYR A 591 2.89 0.84 -45.55
C TYR A 591 2.22 0.51 -46.88
N ALA A 592 1.09 1.16 -47.15
CA ALA A 592 0.26 0.90 -48.32
C ALA A 592 -0.06 2.19 -49.07
N VAL A 593 0.05 2.19 -50.39
CA VAL A 593 -0.31 3.35 -51.23
C VAL A 593 -1.46 2.99 -52.14
N TYR A 594 -2.59 3.66 -51.95
CA TYR A 594 -3.81 3.51 -52.73
C TYR A 594 -3.91 4.53 -53.87
N ASP A 595 -4.20 4.06 -55.07
CA ASP A 595 -4.58 4.86 -56.24
C ASP A 595 -6.10 4.78 -56.47
N PRO A 596 -6.84 5.89 -56.26
CA PRO A 596 -8.30 5.87 -56.36
C PRO A 596 -8.82 5.72 -57.79
N VAL A 597 -7.98 5.98 -58.80
CA VAL A 597 -8.37 5.87 -60.22
C VAL A 597 -8.36 4.41 -60.65
N THR A 598 -7.29 3.70 -60.31
CA THR A 598 -7.13 2.29 -60.68
C THR A 598 -7.70 1.34 -59.63
N ARG A 599 -8.03 1.86 -58.44
CA ARG A 599 -8.40 1.10 -57.23
C ARG A 599 -7.35 0.06 -56.85
N ARG A 600 -6.08 0.39 -57.12
CA ARG A 600 -4.94 -0.46 -56.80
C ARG A 600 -4.24 0.06 -55.57
N CYS A 601 -3.74 -0.86 -54.77
CA CYS A 601 -2.98 -0.57 -53.58
C CYS A 601 -1.66 -1.34 -53.63
N THR A 602 -0.55 -0.62 -53.47
CA THR A 602 0.79 -1.20 -53.40
C THR A 602 1.20 -1.27 -51.94
N PHE A 603 1.52 -2.47 -51.44
CA PHE A 603 1.89 -2.74 -50.06
C PHE A 603 3.38 -3.07 -49.94
N ALA A 604 3.99 -2.64 -48.85
CA ALA A 604 5.25 -3.18 -48.35
C ALA A 604 5.11 -3.45 -46.84
N ASN A 605 5.78 -4.49 -46.34
CA ASN A 605 5.65 -4.94 -44.95
C ASN A 605 7.02 -5.13 -44.28
N ALA A 606 7.24 -4.44 -43.16
CA ALA A 606 8.39 -4.59 -42.28
C ALA A 606 8.02 -5.37 -41.01
N GLY A 607 7.84 -6.68 -41.15
CA GLY A 607 7.60 -7.60 -40.04
C GLY A 607 6.27 -7.43 -39.30
N HIS A 608 5.33 -6.69 -39.87
CA HIS A 608 3.99 -6.44 -39.31
C HIS A 608 2.97 -7.50 -39.76
N LEU A 609 1.80 -7.49 -39.13
CA LEU A 609 0.71 -8.42 -39.45
C LEU A 609 0.13 -8.17 -40.86
N PRO A 610 -0.32 -9.23 -41.55
CA PRO A 610 -0.85 -9.11 -42.90
C PRO A 610 -2.20 -8.36 -42.92
N PRO A 611 -2.42 -7.40 -43.85
CA PRO A 611 -3.70 -6.72 -44.00
C PRO A 611 -4.85 -7.70 -44.28
N ALA A 612 -6.04 -7.43 -43.75
CA ALA A 612 -7.25 -8.18 -44.08
C ALA A 612 -8.09 -7.43 -45.12
N VAL A 613 -8.74 -8.16 -46.03
CA VAL A 613 -9.68 -7.59 -47.01
C VAL A 613 -10.96 -8.42 -47.11
N VAL A 614 -12.08 -7.72 -47.20
CA VAL A 614 -13.40 -8.27 -47.50
C VAL A 614 -13.90 -7.68 -48.82
N GLU A 615 -14.00 -8.52 -49.84
CA GLU A 615 -14.64 -8.13 -51.10
C GLU A 615 -16.15 -8.39 -51.02
N PRO A 616 -17.01 -7.58 -51.68
CA PRO A 616 -18.45 -7.80 -51.64
C PRO A 616 -18.85 -9.23 -52.04
N GLY A 617 -19.58 -9.91 -51.16
CA GLY A 617 -20.05 -11.28 -51.37
C GLY A 617 -18.98 -12.36 -51.23
N ARG A 618 -17.78 -12.03 -50.73
CA ARG A 618 -16.69 -12.98 -50.47
C ARG A 618 -16.29 -12.95 -48.98
N PRO A 619 -15.79 -14.08 -48.44
CA PRO A 619 -15.29 -14.11 -47.06
C PRO A 619 -14.01 -13.28 -46.93
N ALA A 620 -13.71 -12.85 -45.70
CA ALA A 620 -12.49 -12.14 -45.37
C ALA A 620 -11.24 -12.99 -45.67
N ARG A 621 -10.25 -12.37 -46.33
CA ARG A 621 -8.94 -12.98 -46.61
C ARG A 621 -7.81 -12.07 -46.14
N LEU A 622 -6.71 -12.67 -45.70
CA LEU A 622 -5.46 -11.94 -45.45
C LEU A 622 -4.74 -11.73 -46.80
N ILE A 623 -4.15 -10.56 -46.99
CA ILE A 623 -3.32 -10.25 -48.14
C ILE A 623 -1.93 -10.84 -47.91
N ASP A 624 -1.46 -11.65 -48.84
CA ASP A 624 -0.11 -12.21 -48.81
C ASP A 624 0.90 -11.14 -49.23
N VAL A 625 1.44 -10.42 -48.25
CA VAL A 625 2.52 -9.45 -48.42
C VAL A 625 3.79 -10.05 -47.83
N PRO A 626 4.87 -10.24 -48.62
CA PRO A 626 6.13 -10.80 -48.13
C PRO A 626 6.61 -10.04 -46.88
N PRO A 627 6.76 -10.71 -45.73
CA PRO A 627 7.20 -10.03 -44.51
C PRO A 627 8.70 -9.76 -44.59
N GLY A 628 9.08 -8.48 -44.58
CA GLY A 628 10.47 -8.07 -44.33
C GLY A 628 10.85 -8.21 -42.86
N MET A 629 12.11 -7.92 -42.55
CA MET A 629 12.55 -7.82 -41.15
C MET A 629 11.93 -6.59 -40.47
N PRO A 630 11.71 -6.62 -39.14
CA PRO A 630 11.32 -5.42 -38.40
C PRO A 630 12.32 -4.28 -38.61
N LEU A 631 11.82 -3.06 -38.62
CA LEU A 631 12.61 -1.84 -38.69
C LEU A 631 13.60 -1.79 -37.53
N GLY A 632 14.83 -1.36 -37.79
CA GLY A 632 15.89 -1.30 -36.77
C GLY A 632 16.81 -2.52 -36.77
N VAL A 633 16.39 -3.65 -37.33
CA VAL A 633 17.24 -4.86 -37.44
C VAL A 633 18.26 -4.73 -38.57
N GLY A 634 17.88 -4.07 -39.68
CA GLY A 634 18.59 -4.14 -40.95
C GLY A 634 18.42 -5.49 -41.65
N GLY A 635 18.48 -5.51 -42.98
CA GLY A 635 18.23 -6.74 -43.73
C GLY A 635 18.19 -6.56 -45.25
N GLU A 636 17.58 -7.55 -45.92
CA GLU A 636 17.30 -7.49 -47.36
C GLU A 636 16.30 -6.37 -47.69
N PRO A 637 16.28 -5.86 -48.93
CA PRO A 637 15.31 -4.85 -49.36
C PRO A 637 13.87 -5.34 -49.17
N PHE A 638 12.98 -4.44 -48.77
CA PHE A 638 11.55 -4.74 -48.70
C PHE A 638 10.97 -5.00 -50.09
N GLU A 639 10.04 -5.94 -50.19
CA GLU A 639 9.33 -6.27 -51.44
C GLU A 639 7.96 -5.58 -51.49
N GLU A 640 7.47 -5.35 -52.71
CA GLU A 640 6.18 -4.72 -52.96
C GLU A 640 5.18 -5.68 -53.59
N VAL A 641 3.92 -5.60 -53.14
CA VAL A 641 2.81 -6.33 -53.74
C VAL A 641 1.71 -5.35 -54.15
N GLU A 642 1.30 -5.43 -55.41
CA GLU A 642 0.20 -4.64 -55.96
C GLU A 642 -1.09 -5.47 -55.96
N VAL A 643 -2.15 -4.94 -55.33
CA VAL A 643 -3.46 -5.58 -55.23
C VAL A 643 -4.51 -4.66 -55.81
N GLU A 644 -5.35 -5.18 -56.71
CA GLU A 644 -6.51 -4.47 -57.25
C GLU A 644 -7.77 -4.82 -56.45
N PHE A 645 -8.52 -3.81 -56.02
CA PHE A 645 -9.72 -3.99 -55.21
C PHE A 645 -11.01 -3.80 -56.00
N ALA A 646 -12.03 -4.56 -55.63
CA ALA A 646 -13.39 -4.30 -56.07
C ALA A 646 -13.95 -3.04 -55.39
N GLU A 647 -14.94 -2.42 -56.03
CA GLU A 647 -15.73 -1.36 -55.40
C GLU A 647 -16.41 -1.88 -54.13
N ASN A 648 -16.47 -1.05 -53.10
CA ASN A 648 -16.99 -1.38 -51.77
C ASN A 648 -16.23 -2.50 -51.04
N ALA A 649 -15.03 -2.88 -51.48
CA ALA A 649 -14.15 -3.73 -50.70
C ALA A 649 -13.76 -3.03 -49.39
N LEU A 650 -13.61 -3.78 -48.31
CA LEU A 650 -13.20 -3.28 -47.01
C LEU A 650 -11.79 -3.77 -46.72
N LEU A 651 -10.85 -2.83 -46.62
CA LEU A 651 -9.47 -3.08 -46.19
C LEU A 651 -9.35 -2.82 -44.68
N THR A 652 -8.64 -3.68 -43.97
CA THR A 652 -8.44 -3.59 -42.52
C THR A 652 -6.96 -3.80 -42.19
N LEU A 653 -6.36 -2.79 -41.57
CA LEU A 653 -5.00 -2.79 -41.03
C LEU A 653 -5.12 -2.72 -39.49
N TYR A 654 -4.31 -3.50 -38.79
CA TYR A 654 -4.44 -3.65 -37.34
C TYR A 654 -3.12 -4.08 -36.72
N THR A 655 -2.93 -3.75 -35.45
CA THR A 655 -1.80 -4.20 -34.63
C THR A 655 -2.10 -5.52 -33.94
N ASP A 656 -1.08 -6.13 -33.34
CA ASP A 656 -1.15 -7.44 -32.69
C ASP A 656 -2.02 -7.45 -31.45
N GLY A 657 -2.14 -6.35 -30.70
CA GLY A 657 -3.06 -6.24 -29.55
C GLY A 657 -4.53 -6.57 -29.88
N LEU A 658 -4.94 -6.50 -31.15
CA LEU A 658 -6.29 -6.90 -31.59
C LEU A 658 -6.48 -8.42 -31.65
N VAL A 659 -5.42 -9.18 -31.92
CA VAL A 659 -5.46 -10.61 -32.30
C VAL A 659 -4.58 -11.50 -31.44
N GLU A 660 -3.66 -10.96 -30.66
CA GLU A 660 -2.74 -11.71 -29.80
C GLU A 660 -3.05 -11.43 -28.33
N SER A 661 -3.12 -12.49 -27.52
CA SER A 661 -3.18 -12.37 -26.06
C SER A 661 -2.47 -13.56 -25.40
N ARG A 662 -2.20 -13.46 -24.10
CA ARG A 662 -1.55 -14.56 -23.35
C ARG A 662 -2.29 -15.89 -23.44
N ASP A 663 -3.62 -15.83 -23.55
CA ASP A 663 -4.49 -17.00 -23.54
C ASP A 663 -4.94 -17.41 -24.96
N GLN A 664 -4.61 -16.62 -25.99
CA GLN A 664 -5.01 -16.86 -27.38
C GLN A 664 -3.84 -16.64 -28.35
N PRO A 665 -3.37 -17.69 -29.04
CA PRO A 665 -2.29 -17.56 -30.00
C PRO A 665 -2.73 -16.77 -31.23
N LEU A 666 -1.77 -16.08 -31.87
CA LEU A 666 -1.97 -15.21 -33.04
C LEU A 666 -2.84 -15.84 -34.13
N ASP A 667 -2.59 -17.09 -34.51
CA ASP A 667 -3.36 -17.79 -35.57
C ASP A 667 -4.86 -17.88 -35.24
N GLU A 668 -5.22 -18.16 -33.98
CA GLU A 668 -6.61 -18.24 -33.54
C GLU A 668 -7.26 -16.85 -33.53
N GLY A 669 -6.51 -15.81 -33.17
CA GLY A 669 -6.98 -14.42 -33.23
C GLY A 669 -7.21 -13.93 -34.65
N LEU A 670 -6.31 -14.25 -35.58
CA LEU A 670 -6.45 -13.95 -37.01
C LEU A 670 -7.69 -14.62 -37.60
N ASP A 671 -7.96 -15.88 -37.27
CA ASP A 671 -9.17 -16.58 -37.71
C ASP A 671 -10.44 -15.98 -37.09
N ALA A 672 -10.38 -15.55 -35.82
CA ALA A 672 -11.49 -14.83 -35.18
C ALA A 672 -11.78 -13.48 -35.88
N LEU A 673 -10.74 -12.68 -36.17
CA LEU A 673 -10.88 -11.44 -36.92
C LEU A 673 -11.53 -11.67 -38.29
N ARG A 674 -11.07 -12.67 -39.04
CA ARG A 674 -11.68 -13.03 -40.34
C ARG A 674 -13.15 -13.41 -40.21
N ALA A 675 -13.52 -14.14 -39.16
CA ALA A 675 -14.91 -14.52 -38.91
C ALA A 675 -15.78 -13.29 -38.63
N VAL A 676 -15.30 -12.34 -37.82
CA VAL A 676 -16.01 -11.09 -37.51
C VAL A 676 -16.17 -10.21 -38.75
N LEU A 677 -15.10 -10.02 -39.53
CA LEU A 677 -15.12 -9.23 -40.76
C LEU A 677 -16.02 -9.82 -41.86
N THR A 678 -16.26 -11.13 -41.85
CA THR A 678 -17.17 -11.81 -42.80
C THR A 678 -18.65 -11.64 -42.44
N GLY A 679 -18.96 -10.98 -41.33
CA GLY A 679 -20.31 -10.77 -40.79
C GLY A 679 -21.25 -9.91 -41.67
N PRO A 680 -22.37 -9.43 -41.10
CA PRO A 680 -23.33 -8.59 -41.81
C PRO A 680 -22.66 -7.32 -42.35
N GLN A 681 -23.08 -6.84 -43.52
CA GLN A 681 -22.64 -5.52 -44.00
C GLN A 681 -23.21 -4.44 -43.07
N MET A 682 -22.32 -3.74 -42.38
CA MET A 682 -22.60 -2.60 -41.52
C MET A 682 -21.98 -1.34 -42.14
N GLU A 683 -22.42 -0.18 -41.66
CA GLU A 683 -21.71 1.09 -41.87
C GLU A 683 -20.30 0.98 -41.28
N LEU A 684 -19.36 1.75 -41.84
CA LEU A 684 -17.93 1.58 -41.53
C LEU A 684 -17.61 1.78 -40.04
N GLU A 685 -18.17 2.82 -39.43
CA GLU A 685 -18.01 3.13 -38.00
C GLU A 685 -18.55 2.00 -37.10
N ASP A 686 -19.75 1.51 -37.39
CA ASP A 686 -20.36 0.40 -36.65
C ASP A 686 -19.56 -0.89 -36.82
N ALA A 687 -18.97 -1.11 -37.99
CA ALA A 687 -18.10 -2.25 -38.25
C ALA A 687 -16.81 -2.19 -37.41
N CYS A 688 -16.18 -1.00 -37.29
CA CYS A 688 -15.04 -0.80 -36.40
C CYS A 688 -15.39 -1.14 -34.94
N ASP A 689 -16.48 -0.56 -34.44
CA ASP A 689 -16.92 -0.76 -33.05
C ASP A 689 -17.35 -2.22 -32.80
N HIS A 690 -17.91 -2.89 -33.81
CA HIS A 690 -18.24 -4.32 -33.73
C HIS A 690 -16.99 -5.21 -33.67
N VAL A 691 -15.97 -4.92 -34.47
CA VAL A 691 -14.68 -5.63 -34.44
C VAL A 691 -14.04 -5.49 -33.06
N LEU A 692 -13.95 -4.26 -32.55
CA LEU A 692 -13.41 -4.00 -31.23
C LEU A 692 -14.24 -4.71 -30.15
N SER A 693 -15.54 -4.45 -30.04
CA SER A 693 -16.35 -5.04 -28.96
C SER A 693 -16.40 -6.58 -28.97
N THR A 694 -16.21 -7.23 -30.12
CA THR A 694 -16.20 -8.69 -30.22
C THR A 694 -14.84 -9.28 -29.85
N LEU A 695 -13.75 -8.65 -30.28
CA LEU A 695 -12.39 -9.13 -30.01
C LEU A 695 -11.88 -8.66 -28.65
N ASP A 696 -12.17 -7.43 -28.21
CA ASP A 696 -11.69 -6.75 -26.98
C ASP A 696 -12.16 -7.38 -25.66
N THR A 697 -12.97 -8.44 -25.66
CA THR A 697 -13.52 -9.00 -24.40
C THR A 697 -12.48 -9.63 -23.45
N ARG A 698 -11.18 -9.66 -23.82
CA ARG A 698 -10.07 -10.16 -22.98
C ARG A 698 -8.69 -9.47 -23.16
N HIS A 699 -8.57 -8.40 -23.96
CA HIS A 699 -7.28 -7.98 -24.58
C HIS A 699 -6.54 -6.80 -23.92
N GLY A 700 -6.77 -6.51 -22.63
CA GLY A 700 -6.17 -5.37 -21.94
C GLY A 700 -4.70 -5.54 -21.51
N GLU A 701 -3.80 -6.01 -22.39
CA GLU A 701 -2.36 -6.01 -22.10
C GLU A 701 -1.54 -5.13 -23.05
N ASP A 702 -1.86 -5.10 -24.35
CA ASP A 702 -1.17 -4.31 -25.37
C ASP A 702 -2.10 -3.33 -26.07
N ASP A 703 -1.54 -2.28 -26.68
CA ASP A 703 -2.31 -1.26 -27.38
C ASP A 703 -2.93 -1.83 -28.66
N ILE A 704 -4.02 -1.22 -29.11
CA ILE A 704 -4.75 -1.60 -30.31
C ILE A 704 -4.87 -0.38 -31.21
N ALA A 705 -4.24 -0.44 -32.38
CA ALA A 705 -4.54 0.45 -33.50
C ALA A 705 -5.30 -0.32 -34.58
N LEU A 706 -6.47 0.20 -34.97
CA LEU A 706 -7.32 -0.35 -36.01
C LEU A 706 -7.62 0.73 -37.05
N LEU A 707 -7.28 0.47 -38.31
CA LEU A 707 -7.59 1.31 -39.45
C LEU A 707 -8.40 0.50 -40.46
N MET A 708 -9.63 0.94 -40.73
CA MET A 708 -10.52 0.33 -41.71
C MET A 708 -10.82 1.32 -42.82
N ALA A 709 -10.68 0.89 -44.07
CA ALA A 709 -10.89 1.72 -45.25
C ALA A 709 -11.79 1.00 -46.26
N ARG A 710 -12.93 1.61 -46.59
CA ARG A 710 -13.83 1.14 -47.63
C ARG A 710 -13.47 1.76 -48.97
N ILE A 711 -13.17 0.90 -49.95
CA ILE A 711 -12.72 1.27 -51.29
C ILE A 711 -13.92 1.79 -52.10
N GLN A 712 -13.94 3.07 -52.44
CA GLN A 712 -14.94 3.66 -53.34
C GLN A 712 -14.35 3.91 -54.74
N GLY A 713 -13.12 4.42 -54.79
CA GLY A 713 -12.49 4.91 -56.02
C GLY A 713 -13.02 6.28 -56.45
N LEU A 714 -12.33 6.91 -57.39
CA LEU A 714 -12.82 8.14 -58.02
C LEU A 714 -13.87 7.80 -59.10
N PRO A 715 -14.97 8.55 -59.18
CA PRO A 715 -15.98 8.32 -60.20
C PRO A 715 -15.38 8.60 -61.58
N GLY A 716 -15.66 7.76 -62.57
CA GLY A 716 -15.05 7.86 -63.90
C GLY A 716 -15.33 9.18 -64.62
N GLU A 717 -16.40 9.88 -64.25
CA GLU A 717 -16.70 11.22 -64.73
C GLU A 717 -15.74 12.29 -64.21
N ALA A 718 -15.01 12.04 -63.12
CA ALA A 718 -14.03 12.94 -62.53
C ALA A 718 -12.59 12.67 -63.00
N VAL A 719 -12.42 11.76 -63.96
CA VAL A 719 -11.12 11.35 -64.50
C VAL A 719 -11.10 11.51 -66.02
N GLY A 720 -10.10 12.23 -66.53
CA GLY A 720 -9.73 12.20 -67.94
C GLY A 720 -8.39 11.48 -68.10
N ASP A 721 -8.32 10.37 -68.82
CA ASP A 721 -7.09 9.58 -68.99
C ASP A 721 -6.88 9.23 -70.47
N TRP A 722 -5.78 9.71 -71.05
CA TRP A 722 -5.49 9.56 -72.47
C TRP A 722 -4.04 9.14 -72.71
N THR A 723 -3.83 8.29 -73.70
CA THR A 723 -2.50 7.95 -74.22
C THR A 723 -2.28 8.65 -75.56
N LEU A 724 -1.14 9.33 -75.66
CA LEU A 724 -0.76 10.15 -76.80
C LEU A 724 0.55 9.61 -77.41
N PRO A 725 0.62 9.48 -78.75
CA PRO A 725 1.86 9.13 -79.42
C PRO A 725 2.91 10.22 -79.21
N ARG A 726 4.19 9.85 -79.28
CA ARG A 726 5.31 10.76 -79.07
C ARG A 726 5.64 11.55 -80.34
N GLU A 727 4.85 12.55 -80.65
CA GLU A 727 5.02 13.40 -81.84
C GLU A 727 4.66 14.87 -81.57
N PRO A 728 5.20 15.85 -82.31
CA PRO A 728 4.97 17.27 -82.04
C PRO A 728 3.50 17.70 -82.01
N ARG A 729 2.63 17.06 -82.82
CA ARG A 729 1.19 17.35 -82.83
C ARG A 729 0.47 16.95 -81.53
N SER A 730 1.06 16.05 -80.73
CA SER A 730 0.47 15.59 -79.48
C SER A 730 0.42 16.67 -78.40
N VAL A 731 1.29 17.68 -78.44
CA VAL A 731 1.23 18.83 -77.53
C VAL A 731 -0.05 19.63 -77.74
N GLY A 732 -0.41 19.90 -79.01
CA GLY A 732 -1.67 20.56 -79.34
C GLY A 732 -2.88 19.71 -78.96
N ARG A 733 -2.80 18.40 -79.22
CA ARG A 733 -3.86 17.46 -78.86
C ARG A 733 -4.07 17.36 -77.35
N ALA A 734 -3.01 17.38 -76.56
CA ALA A 734 -3.08 17.38 -75.10
C ALA A 734 -3.85 18.61 -74.56
N ARG A 735 -3.58 19.81 -75.11
CA ARG A 735 -4.31 21.03 -74.75
C ARG A 735 -5.80 20.93 -75.07
N GLU A 736 -6.14 20.46 -76.28
CA GLU A 736 -7.54 20.27 -76.69
C GLU A 736 -8.29 19.30 -75.76
N LEU A 737 -7.65 18.19 -75.39
CA LEU A 737 -8.22 17.21 -74.47
C LEU A 737 -8.43 17.81 -73.08
N ALA A 738 -7.42 18.52 -72.55
CA ALA A 738 -7.52 19.18 -71.26
C ALA A 738 -8.63 20.23 -71.24
N ARG A 739 -8.69 21.13 -72.23
CA ARG A 739 -9.78 22.11 -72.37
C ARG A 739 -11.15 21.46 -72.42
N THR A 740 -11.30 20.45 -73.27
CA THR A 740 -12.59 19.76 -73.43
C THR A 740 -13.05 19.15 -72.11
N GLN A 741 -12.14 18.56 -71.36
CA GLN A 741 -12.44 17.94 -70.07
C GLN A 741 -12.76 18.98 -68.99
N LEU A 742 -12.00 20.07 -68.91
CA LEU A 742 -12.24 21.14 -67.92
C LEU A 742 -13.59 21.83 -68.17
N VAL A 743 -13.93 22.11 -69.43
CA VAL A 743 -15.26 22.66 -69.79
C VAL A 743 -16.37 21.65 -69.45
N ALA A 744 -16.14 20.35 -69.64
CA ALA A 744 -17.10 19.33 -69.23
C ALA A 744 -17.25 19.20 -67.70
N TRP A 745 -16.30 19.71 -66.93
CA TRP A 745 -16.32 19.78 -65.46
C TRP A 745 -16.78 21.13 -64.91
N ASP A 746 -17.21 22.05 -65.78
CA ASP A 746 -17.57 23.44 -65.43
C ASP A 746 -16.40 24.20 -64.76
N LEU A 747 -15.16 23.96 -65.22
CA LEU A 747 -13.93 24.59 -64.72
C LEU A 747 -13.32 25.56 -65.76
N ASP A 748 -14.15 26.39 -66.39
CA ASP A 748 -13.75 27.35 -67.43
C ASP A 748 -12.61 28.28 -66.98
N ASP A 749 -12.63 28.73 -65.73
CA ASP A 749 -11.63 29.64 -65.16
C ASP A 749 -10.21 29.05 -65.09
N LEU A 750 -10.10 27.71 -65.06
CA LEU A 750 -8.80 27.02 -64.99
C LEU A 750 -8.27 26.60 -66.37
N VAL A 751 -9.03 26.80 -67.45
CA VAL A 751 -8.68 26.32 -68.79
C VAL A 751 -7.34 26.88 -69.27
N ASP A 752 -7.17 28.21 -69.26
CA ASP A 752 -5.99 28.86 -69.81
C ASP A 752 -4.71 28.46 -69.05
N THR A 753 -4.77 28.45 -67.70
CA THR A 753 -3.65 28.01 -66.86
C THR A 753 -3.34 26.53 -67.09
N THR A 754 -4.35 25.67 -67.10
CA THR A 754 -4.16 24.23 -67.29
C THR A 754 -3.58 23.91 -68.66
N GLU A 755 -4.08 24.55 -69.74
CA GLU A 755 -3.53 24.36 -71.09
C GLU A 755 -2.06 24.74 -71.18
N LEU A 756 -1.68 25.86 -70.56
CA LEU A 756 -0.28 26.31 -70.52
C LEU A 756 0.59 25.27 -69.80
N LEU A 757 0.18 24.82 -68.62
CA LEU A 757 0.95 23.86 -67.82
C LEU A 757 1.03 22.47 -68.46
N VAL A 758 -0.09 21.96 -69.00
CA VAL A 758 -0.13 20.71 -69.79
C VAL A 758 0.81 20.81 -70.99
N SER A 759 0.81 21.95 -71.69
CA SER A 759 1.70 22.18 -72.83
C SER A 759 3.17 22.07 -72.42
N GLU A 760 3.56 22.64 -71.28
CA GLU A 760 4.93 22.57 -70.77
C GLU A 760 5.33 21.13 -70.36
N LEU A 761 4.47 20.42 -69.62
CA LEU A 761 4.75 19.05 -69.18
C LEU A 761 4.82 18.07 -70.36
N VAL A 762 3.87 18.13 -71.28
CA VAL A 762 3.84 17.25 -72.47
C VAL A 762 4.99 17.59 -73.42
N THR A 763 5.37 18.86 -73.56
CA THR A 763 6.57 19.25 -74.32
C THR A 763 7.85 18.71 -73.67
N ASN A 764 7.95 18.74 -72.34
CA ASN A 764 9.06 18.13 -71.63
C ASN A 764 9.12 16.61 -71.83
N ALA A 765 7.98 15.90 -71.73
CA ALA A 765 7.90 14.47 -72.00
C ALA A 765 8.31 14.15 -73.45
N LEU A 766 7.87 14.96 -74.43
CA LEU A 766 8.24 14.83 -75.84
C LEU A 766 9.73 15.05 -76.10
N ARG A 767 10.36 16.05 -75.46
CA ARG A 767 11.77 16.42 -75.68
C ARG A 767 12.74 15.54 -74.89
N TYR A 768 12.40 15.21 -73.64
CA TYR A 768 13.34 14.64 -72.66
C TYR A 768 12.87 13.31 -72.05
N GLY A 769 11.64 12.87 -72.32
CA GLY A 769 11.14 11.57 -71.87
C GLY A 769 11.51 10.43 -72.82
N GLU A 770 10.89 9.27 -72.67
CA GLU A 770 10.92 8.13 -73.62
C GLU A 770 9.51 7.53 -73.81
N GLY A 771 9.30 6.69 -74.84
CA GLY A 771 8.01 6.00 -75.03
C GLY A 771 6.80 6.90 -75.35
N GLU A 772 5.61 6.33 -75.21
CA GLU A 772 4.33 7.05 -75.33
C GLU A 772 4.08 7.98 -74.14
N ILE A 773 3.31 9.04 -74.37
CA ILE A 773 2.98 10.03 -73.35
C ILE A 773 1.57 9.75 -72.84
N ARG A 774 1.40 9.51 -71.54
CA ARG A 774 0.06 9.45 -70.93
C ARG A 774 -0.25 10.80 -70.30
N LEU A 775 -1.45 11.33 -70.52
CA LEU A 775 -1.97 12.52 -69.86
C LEU A 775 -3.17 12.11 -69.04
N ARG A 776 -3.19 12.47 -67.75
CA ARG A 776 -4.35 12.26 -66.88
C ARG A 776 -4.71 13.56 -66.17
N LEU A 777 -6.00 13.84 -66.10
CA LEU A 777 -6.59 14.90 -65.29
C LEU A 777 -7.50 14.26 -64.26
N LEU A 778 -7.44 14.74 -63.02
CA LEU A 778 -8.20 14.25 -61.89
C LEU A 778 -8.90 15.41 -61.19
N ARG A 779 -10.19 15.28 -60.95
CA ARG A 779 -10.99 16.27 -60.21
C ARG A 779 -11.50 15.68 -58.91
N ASP A 780 -11.01 16.20 -57.80
CA ASP A 780 -11.56 15.91 -56.46
C ASP A 780 -11.61 17.22 -55.66
N ARG A 781 -10.84 17.37 -54.58
CA ARG A 781 -10.66 18.66 -53.88
C ARG A 781 -9.81 19.66 -54.66
N THR A 782 -8.92 19.15 -55.51
CA THR A 782 -8.07 19.94 -56.41
C THR A 782 -8.08 19.31 -57.80
N LEU A 783 -7.68 20.10 -58.80
CA LEU A 783 -7.44 19.62 -60.15
C LEU A 783 -5.98 19.17 -60.25
N VAL A 784 -5.75 17.87 -60.40
CA VAL A 784 -4.40 17.34 -60.62
C VAL A 784 -4.22 16.94 -62.08
N CYS A 785 -3.09 17.35 -62.66
CA CYS A 785 -2.63 16.89 -63.95
C CYS A 785 -1.39 16.04 -63.78
N GLU A 786 -1.40 14.84 -64.35
CA GLU A 786 -0.26 13.93 -64.37
C GLU A 786 0.13 13.63 -65.83
N VAL A 787 1.43 13.66 -66.11
CA VAL A 787 2.00 13.32 -67.43
C VAL A 787 3.06 12.25 -67.25
N TRP A 788 2.88 11.09 -67.87
CA TRP A 788 3.82 9.97 -67.83
C TRP A 788 4.63 9.88 -69.10
N ASP A 789 5.87 9.42 -68.95
CA ASP A 789 6.72 8.94 -70.02
C ASP A 789 7.62 7.80 -69.51
N ALA A 790 8.23 7.04 -70.41
CA ALA A 790 9.08 5.90 -70.08
C ALA A 790 10.52 6.28 -69.66
N GLY A 791 10.84 7.58 -69.58
CA GLY A 791 12.18 8.06 -69.26
C GLY A 791 12.48 7.97 -67.77
N LEU A 792 13.70 7.52 -67.43
CA LEU A 792 14.13 7.31 -66.03
C LEU A 792 14.75 8.55 -65.36
N VAL A 793 15.11 9.58 -66.15
CA VAL A 793 15.75 10.80 -65.64
C VAL A 793 14.69 11.77 -65.13
N GLN A 794 14.71 12.06 -63.82
CA GLN A 794 13.81 13.04 -63.22
C GLN A 794 14.10 14.47 -63.72
N PRO A 795 13.05 15.28 -63.93
CA PRO A 795 13.19 16.68 -64.29
C PRO A 795 13.88 17.48 -63.19
N ARG A 796 14.77 18.41 -63.56
CA ARG A 796 15.38 19.36 -62.62
C ARG A 796 14.98 20.77 -62.97
N ARG A 797 14.51 21.53 -61.96
CA ARG A 797 14.30 22.98 -62.11
C ARG A 797 15.65 23.64 -62.41
N ARG A 798 15.73 24.38 -63.50
CA ARG A 798 16.89 25.20 -63.87
C ARG A 798 16.50 26.67 -63.75
N ARG A 799 17.44 27.52 -63.34
CA ARG A 799 17.32 28.98 -63.53
C ARG A 799 17.77 29.28 -64.95
N ALA A 800 16.82 29.56 -65.84
CA ALA A 800 17.13 30.02 -67.19
C ALA A 800 17.72 31.43 -67.10
N ARG A 801 18.78 31.70 -67.86
CA ARG A 801 19.32 33.07 -68.06
C ARG A 801 18.49 33.78 -69.13
N ASP A 802 18.59 35.11 -69.17
CA ASP A 802 17.83 35.96 -70.11
C ASP A 802 18.03 35.54 -71.59
N THR A 803 19.16 34.90 -71.91
CA THR A 803 19.51 34.42 -73.26
C THR A 803 19.17 32.96 -73.55
N ASP A 804 18.63 32.21 -72.59
CA ASP A 804 18.36 30.77 -72.76
C ASP A 804 17.00 30.56 -73.46
N GLU A 805 17.01 29.87 -74.61
CA GLU A 805 15.80 29.51 -75.39
C GLU A 805 14.99 28.34 -74.76
N GLY A 806 15.37 27.87 -73.56
CA GLY A 806 14.72 26.75 -72.88
C GLY A 806 14.98 26.71 -71.38
N GLY A 807 14.29 25.83 -70.67
CA GLY A 807 14.46 25.64 -69.22
C GLY A 807 13.54 26.46 -68.31
N ARG A 808 12.61 27.25 -68.89
CA ARG A 808 11.60 28.03 -68.15
C ARG A 808 10.32 27.24 -67.82
N GLY A 809 10.04 26.13 -68.51
CA GLY A 809 8.79 25.38 -68.36
C GLY A 809 8.45 24.92 -66.94
N LEU A 810 9.38 24.23 -66.25
CA LEU A 810 9.16 23.83 -64.85
C LEU A 810 9.14 25.00 -63.87
N GLN A 811 9.72 26.14 -64.24
CA GLN A 811 9.62 27.37 -63.45
C GLN A 811 8.21 27.98 -63.56
N LEU A 812 7.60 27.95 -64.74
CA LEU A 812 6.20 28.35 -64.95
C LEU A 812 5.24 27.42 -64.19
N VAL A 813 5.45 26.11 -64.29
CA VAL A 813 4.70 25.11 -63.51
C VAL A 813 4.77 25.44 -62.03
N GLY A 814 5.97 25.65 -61.48
CA GLY A 814 6.12 25.98 -60.05
C GLY A 814 5.64 27.37 -59.63
N LEU A 815 5.25 28.26 -60.54
CA LEU A 815 4.68 29.57 -60.22
C LEU A 815 3.16 29.60 -60.32
N LEU A 816 2.59 28.79 -61.22
CA LEU A 816 1.17 28.79 -61.54
C LEU A 816 0.40 27.62 -60.90
N SER A 817 1.10 26.63 -60.36
CA SER A 817 0.50 25.51 -59.62
C SER A 817 0.59 25.72 -58.11
N ALA A 818 -0.38 25.17 -57.37
CA ALA A 818 -0.34 25.11 -55.92
C ALA A 818 0.78 24.17 -55.43
N ALA A 819 0.93 23.04 -56.12
CA ALA A 819 2.02 22.09 -55.92
C ALA A 819 2.39 21.43 -57.25
N TRP A 820 3.64 20.98 -57.37
CA TRP A 820 4.08 20.15 -58.49
C TRP A 820 5.23 19.25 -58.05
N GLY A 821 5.41 18.15 -58.76
CA GLY A 821 6.45 17.19 -58.45
C GLY A 821 6.73 16.22 -59.59
N SER A 822 7.60 15.25 -59.30
CA SER A 822 7.85 14.13 -60.20
C SER A 822 8.06 12.85 -59.42
N ARG A 823 7.39 11.79 -59.86
CA ARG A 823 7.44 10.45 -59.27
C ARG A 823 8.17 9.49 -60.21
N ARG A 824 8.97 8.58 -59.66
CA ARG A 824 9.48 7.44 -60.42
C ARG A 824 8.44 6.33 -60.39
N THR A 825 8.34 5.62 -61.50
CA THR A 825 7.52 4.43 -61.60
C THR A 825 8.39 3.28 -62.10
N PRO A 826 8.00 2.02 -61.93
CA PRO A 826 8.81 0.89 -62.38
C PRO A 826 9.10 0.89 -63.89
N ARG A 827 8.29 1.63 -64.68
CA ARG A 827 8.37 1.69 -66.15
C ARG A 827 8.68 3.08 -66.70
N GLY A 828 9.07 4.04 -65.86
CA GLY A 828 9.30 5.42 -66.31
C GLY A 828 9.15 6.45 -65.20
N LYS A 829 8.55 7.59 -65.52
CA LYS A 829 8.28 8.66 -64.55
C LYS A 829 6.94 9.33 -64.81
N THR A 830 6.44 9.98 -63.78
CA THR A 830 5.28 10.87 -63.83
C THR A 830 5.73 12.26 -63.41
N VAL A 831 5.34 13.29 -64.16
CA VAL A 831 5.46 14.69 -63.74
C VAL A 831 4.05 15.22 -63.55
N TRP A 832 3.80 15.88 -62.43
CA TRP A 832 2.46 16.30 -62.07
C TRP A 832 2.43 17.73 -61.53
N PHE A 833 1.27 18.37 -61.64
CA PHE A 833 0.97 19.63 -61.00
C PHE A 833 -0.47 19.65 -60.49
N GLU A 834 -0.73 20.51 -59.52
CA GLU A 834 -2.00 20.65 -58.83
C GLU A 834 -2.49 22.10 -58.87
N LEU A 835 -3.78 22.28 -59.15
CA LEU A 835 -4.46 23.58 -59.16
C LEU A 835 -5.63 23.55 -58.18
N ALA A 836 -5.80 24.61 -57.41
CA ALA A 836 -6.96 24.79 -56.55
C ALA A 836 -8.23 24.97 -57.39
N LEU A 837 -9.35 24.37 -56.96
CA LEU A 837 -10.64 24.57 -57.61
C LEU A 837 -11.22 25.96 -57.27
N PRO A 838 -12.08 26.55 -58.13
CA PRO A 838 -12.60 27.91 -57.97
C PRO A 838 -13.40 28.21 -56.70
N ASP A 839 -13.71 27.21 -55.85
CA ASP A 839 -14.48 27.38 -54.62
C ASP A 839 -13.62 27.49 -53.33
N GLY A 840 -12.32 27.77 -53.44
CA GLY A 840 -11.42 27.89 -52.28
C GLY A 840 -10.25 28.85 -52.51
N ALA A 841 -10.51 30.15 -52.35
CA ALA A 841 -9.59 31.30 -52.45
C ALA A 841 -8.93 31.52 -53.83
N PRO A 842 -8.95 32.78 -54.36
CA PRO A 842 -8.34 33.06 -55.64
C PRO A 842 -6.82 32.82 -55.57
N ALA A 843 -6.30 32.02 -56.50
CA ALA A 843 -4.87 32.00 -56.79
C ALA A 843 -4.42 33.45 -57.04
N ALA A 844 -3.34 33.88 -56.37
CA ALA A 844 -2.84 35.24 -56.50
C ALA A 844 -2.61 35.57 -57.98
N GLU A 845 -3.37 36.52 -58.53
CA GLU A 845 -3.13 37.03 -59.88
C GLU A 845 -1.68 37.56 -59.93
N LEU A 846 -0.81 36.84 -60.65
CA LEU A 846 0.55 37.30 -60.91
C LEU A 846 0.46 38.58 -61.74
N SER A 847 1.22 39.61 -61.35
CA SER A 847 1.20 40.86 -62.09
C SER A 847 1.77 40.68 -63.49
N VAL A 848 1.28 41.46 -64.45
CA VAL A 848 1.80 41.50 -65.81
C VAL A 848 3.32 41.75 -65.83
N GLU A 849 3.86 42.50 -64.86
CA GLU A 849 5.31 42.68 -64.69
C GLU A 849 6.06 41.40 -64.28
N GLN A 850 5.47 40.55 -63.45
CA GLN A 850 6.07 39.26 -63.08
C GLN A 850 6.12 38.31 -64.29
N LEU A 851 5.05 38.25 -65.08
CA LEU A 851 5.00 37.47 -66.33
C LEU A 851 5.96 38.02 -67.40
N LEU A 852 6.07 39.35 -67.52
CA LEU A 852 6.97 40.01 -68.48
C LEU A 852 8.44 39.92 -68.07
N SER A 853 8.78 39.90 -66.77
CA SER A 853 10.16 39.71 -66.29
C SER A 853 10.75 38.32 -66.59
N MET A 854 9.92 37.39 -67.07
CA MET A 854 10.30 36.02 -67.42
C MET A 854 10.49 35.79 -68.92
N TYR A 855 10.18 36.79 -69.77
CA TYR A 855 10.47 36.80 -71.20
C TYR A 855 11.74 37.60 -71.47
#